data_AF-A0A966N6B5-F1
#
_entry.id   AF-A0A966N6B5-F1
#
_cell.length_a   1.000
_cell.length_b   1.000
_cell.length_c   1.000
_cell.angle_alpha   90.00
_cell.angle_beta   90.00
_cell.angle_gamma   90.00
#
_symmetry.space_group_name_H-M   'P 1'
#
loop_
_entity.id
_entity.type
_entity.pdbx_description
1 polymer ?
#
loop_
_entity_poly.entity_id
_entity_poly.type
_entity_poly.pdbx_seq_one_letter_code
_entity_poly.pdbx_strand_id
1 'polypeptide(L)'
;NPYPSAIDADAFINANISSNGNDSTYGTLYFWRKTNGDTRGAYITKTLGGVAGDNTVLNQSQYNSTPNNIIQVGQGFIVRGKGTSNVIFTNEMRINSNANRFFRTANPIERNRIWLNITNAAGSFSQALIAYMTGATQGVDNAIDGELLSDGDVTLASLIGTTPYTIQGRSLPFDMTDVVPMSYRVTTAGDYTITIDRVDGLFSNGAQIVYLRDNTTGVIHNLSAGGYTFTSASGTFNTRFEIIYRSSLAVSTPVVTSVVGSYTYNGSPQGPNTATNTGTGSSYTFIYEGTGSTSYAASSTAPTNAGTYTVTATVASTTNYASASSSATAFTILAATPVVTSTVGSYTYNGSPQGPNTATNTGTGTSYTFIYEGTGSTSYAASSTAPTNAGTYTVTATVASSANYASASSSATAFTITAKPLTITALDYSKCVGVNYVLPSNGYSIEGLIGSQSIGYVTLSSTGNTSSALVGTYPIVAQNATGGTFTNSNYSITYIDGTLTVDPLSVGGTASALSTSVLSGNSTTISLTGYTGAIQWQSSIDGDSWTDEVGATQNTYTTPVLTQTVHYRAIVTSGECSSMPSSSVVITVDSTPLVVPTFNESQVVIYKTPTNEISINTGSVLMSMVKIFDIRGRLLQEQKGIHATQTLMNAGLTTEILL
;
A
#
# COMPACT_ATOMS: atom_id res chain seq x y z
N ASN A 1 77.45 18.13 -81.88
CA ASN A 1 76.78 18.18 -83.19
C ASN A 1 76.51 19.64 -83.54
N PRO A 2 77.23 20.18 -84.53
CA PRO A 2 77.10 21.57 -84.94
C PRO A 2 75.92 21.84 -85.89
N TYR A 3 75.25 20.82 -86.43
CA TYR A 3 74.13 21.03 -87.35
C TYR A 3 72.80 21.26 -86.63
N PRO A 4 71.87 22.01 -87.26
CA PRO A 4 70.47 22.14 -86.80
C PRO A 4 69.63 20.89 -87.10
N SER A 5 70.26 19.71 -87.21
CA SER A 5 69.63 18.41 -87.38
C SER A 5 70.48 17.35 -86.68
N ALA A 6 69.88 16.23 -86.31
CA ALA A 6 70.63 15.09 -85.78
C ALA A 6 71.63 14.55 -86.83
N ILE A 7 72.73 13.94 -86.37
CA ILE A 7 73.70 13.25 -87.22
C ILE A 7 73.86 11.78 -86.82
N ASP A 8 74.10 10.92 -87.80
CA ASP A 8 74.45 9.52 -87.60
C ASP A 8 75.92 9.41 -87.18
N ALA A 9 76.17 8.73 -86.07
CA ALA A 9 77.48 8.61 -85.45
C ALA A 9 78.44 7.70 -86.25
N ASP A 10 77.94 6.65 -86.91
CA ASP A 10 78.77 5.77 -87.72
C ASP A 10 79.12 6.42 -89.06
N ALA A 11 78.18 7.15 -89.66
CA ALA A 11 78.45 7.98 -90.83
C ALA A 11 79.50 9.06 -90.52
N PHE A 12 79.43 9.69 -89.35
CA PHE A 12 80.47 10.63 -88.89
C PHE A 12 81.83 9.95 -88.74
N ILE A 13 81.89 8.76 -88.13
CA ILE A 13 83.14 8.00 -87.97
C ILE A 13 83.72 7.63 -89.35
N ASN A 14 82.91 7.06 -90.25
CA ASN A 14 83.35 6.66 -91.59
C ASN A 14 83.82 7.82 -92.45
N ALA A 15 83.18 8.99 -92.35
CA ALA A 15 83.63 10.19 -93.07
C ALA A 15 84.99 10.72 -92.57
N ASN A 16 85.44 10.28 -91.39
CA ASN A 16 86.65 10.74 -90.72
C ASN A 16 87.74 9.66 -90.58
N ILE A 17 87.53 8.47 -91.16
CA ILE A 17 88.51 7.39 -91.29
C ILE A 17 88.58 6.98 -92.76
N SER A 18 89.78 6.90 -93.32
CA SER A 18 90.05 6.45 -94.68
C SER A 18 90.72 5.08 -94.69
N SER A 19 90.45 4.26 -95.70
CA SER A 19 91.20 3.02 -95.91
C SER A 19 92.66 3.25 -96.38
N ASN A 20 93.03 4.50 -96.68
CA ASN A 20 94.28 4.85 -97.37
C ASN A 20 95.29 5.59 -96.46
N GLY A 21 95.08 5.58 -95.13
CA GLY A 21 96.04 6.11 -94.15
C GLY A 21 95.95 7.62 -93.84
N ASN A 22 94.99 8.34 -94.45
CA ASN A 22 94.76 9.78 -94.25
C ASN A 22 93.56 10.05 -93.32
N ASP A 23 93.54 9.44 -92.14
CA ASP A 23 92.39 9.56 -91.23
C ASP A 23 92.45 10.88 -90.46
N SER A 24 91.34 11.61 -90.42
CA SER A 24 91.20 12.81 -89.59
C SER A 24 91.11 12.47 -88.10
N THR A 25 90.58 11.28 -87.76
CA THR A 25 90.35 10.87 -86.37
C THR A 25 90.78 9.43 -86.11
N TYR A 26 90.86 9.04 -84.83
CA TYR A 26 91.03 7.64 -84.41
C TYR A 26 89.72 6.82 -84.39
N GLY A 27 88.61 7.39 -84.87
CA GLY A 27 87.35 6.64 -85.01
C GLY A 27 86.58 6.34 -83.73
N THR A 28 86.96 6.96 -82.61
CA THR A 28 86.32 6.76 -81.31
C THR A 28 85.62 8.04 -80.85
N LEU A 29 84.34 7.92 -80.51
CA LEU A 29 83.51 9.00 -79.98
C LEU A 29 83.28 8.81 -78.48
N TYR A 30 83.37 9.89 -77.71
CA TYR A 30 83.10 9.90 -76.28
C TYR A 30 81.96 10.88 -75.96
N PHE A 31 80.93 10.39 -75.28
CA PHE A 31 79.78 11.19 -74.85
C PHE A 31 79.81 11.39 -73.34
N TRP A 32 79.76 12.63 -72.88
CA TRP A 32 79.69 12.96 -71.45
C TRP A 32 78.31 12.63 -70.88
N ARG A 33 78.26 11.97 -69.73
CA ARG A 33 77.00 11.59 -69.05
C ARG A 33 76.91 11.98 -67.58
N LYS A 34 77.94 12.58 -66.99
CA LYS A 34 77.91 12.95 -65.57
C LYS A 34 77.03 14.15 -65.28
N THR A 35 76.38 14.08 -64.14
CA THR A 35 75.87 15.23 -63.39
C THR A 35 76.95 15.75 -62.42
N ASN A 36 76.76 16.97 -61.90
CA ASN A 36 77.76 17.61 -61.06
C ASN A 36 78.04 16.79 -59.78
N GLY A 37 79.31 16.48 -59.50
CA GLY A 37 79.74 15.76 -58.28
C GLY A 37 79.79 14.23 -58.33
N ASP A 38 79.54 13.59 -59.47
CA ASP A 38 79.56 12.12 -59.57
C ASP A 38 80.98 11.54 -59.74
N THR A 39 81.33 10.53 -58.92
CA THR A 39 82.64 9.86 -58.91
C THR A 39 82.78 8.72 -59.92
N ARG A 40 81.68 8.27 -60.57
CA ARG A 40 81.67 7.12 -61.50
C ARG A 40 82.30 7.43 -62.86
N GLY A 41 82.32 6.47 -63.79
CA GLY A 41 82.89 6.67 -65.14
C GLY A 41 82.13 7.73 -65.95
N ALA A 42 82.85 8.73 -66.48
CA ALA A 42 82.25 9.95 -67.02
C ALA A 42 81.70 9.86 -68.45
N TYR A 43 82.23 8.93 -69.24
CA TYR A 43 82.00 8.87 -70.67
C TYR A 43 81.41 7.54 -71.11
N ILE A 44 80.55 7.60 -72.13
CA ILE A 44 80.18 6.46 -72.95
C ILE A 44 81.02 6.51 -74.21
N THR A 45 81.61 5.37 -74.59
CA THR A 45 82.54 5.26 -75.71
C THR A 45 81.88 4.52 -76.87
N LYS A 46 81.92 5.08 -78.07
CA LYS A 46 81.39 4.46 -79.29
C LYS A 46 82.46 4.36 -80.37
N THR A 47 82.49 3.22 -81.05
CA THR A 47 83.22 2.97 -82.30
C THR A 47 82.29 2.24 -83.28
N LEU A 48 82.77 1.92 -84.49
CA LEU A 48 82.05 1.02 -85.41
C LEU A 48 81.85 -0.40 -84.85
N GLY A 49 82.67 -0.81 -83.87
CA GLY A 49 82.52 -2.11 -83.20
C GLY A 49 81.40 -2.15 -82.15
N GLY A 50 80.78 -1.01 -81.84
CA GLY A 50 79.69 -0.89 -80.87
C GLY A 50 79.95 0.16 -79.79
N VAL A 51 79.18 0.05 -78.70
CA VAL A 51 79.21 0.99 -77.58
C VAL A 51 79.65 0.29 -76.30
N ALA A 52 80.54 0.94 -75.55
CA ALA A 52 81.01 0.51 -74.24
C ALA A 52 80.77 1.59 -73.18
N GLY A 53 80.46 1.15 -71.96
CA GLY A 53 80.18 2.03 -70.82
C GLY A 53 78.70 2.10 -70.45
N ASP A 54 77.81 1.48 -71.23
CA ASP A 54 76.42 1.24 -70.83
C ASP A 54 76.37 0.20 -69.70
N ASN A 55 75.56 0.45 -68.66
CA ASN A 55 75.39 -0.48 -67.56
C ASN A 55 73.89 -0.71 -67.31
N THR A 56 73.38 -1.79 -67.90
CA THR A 56 71.99 -2.23 -67.79
C THR A 56 71.65 -2.89 -66.44
N VAL A 57 72.65 -3.12 -65.58
CA VAL A 57 72.49 -3.77 -64.26
C VAL A 57 72.24 -2.75 -63.14
N LEU A 58 72.74 -1.52 -63.29
CA LEU A 58 72.46 -0.43 -62.37
C LEU A 58 71.24 0.34 -62.87
N ASN A 59 70.08 0.09 -62.25
CA ASN A 59 68.78 0.70 -62.58
C ASN A 59 68.72 2.20 -62.24
N GLN A 60 69.62 3.00 -62.85
CA GLN A 60 69.72 4.45 -62.72
C GLN A 60 69.64 5.07 -64.11
N SER A 61 68.60 5.86 -64.35
CA SER A 61 68.26 6.45 -65.65
C SER A 61 69.40 7.27 -66.30
N GLN A 62 70.31 7.81 -65.52
CA GLN A 62 71.48 8.59 -65.98
C GLN A 62 72.58 7.70 -66.60
N TYR A 63 72.58 6.41 -66.28
CA TYR A 63 73.63 5.44 -66.67
C TYR A 63 73.13 4.32 -67.59
N ASN A 64 71.81 4.27 -67.81
CA ASN A 64 71.10 3.29 -68.62
C ASN A 64 70.62 3.90 -69.95
N SER A 65 71.49 4.69 -70.60
CA SER A 65 71.20 5.36 -71.86
C SER A 65 72.20 4.94 -72.93
N THR A 66 71.87 3.87 -73.67
CA THR A 66 72.65 3.44 -74.84
C THR A 66 72.54 4.52 -75.92
N PRO A 67 73.64 5.13 -76.38
CA PRO A 67 73.66 5.96 -77.57
C PRO A 67 73.08 5.17 -78.75
N ASN A 68 71.97 5.66 -79.30
CA ASN A 68 71.18 5.00 -80.33
C ASN A 68 71.68 5.25 -81.76
N ASN A 69 73.01 5.35 -81.92
CA ASN A 69 73.68 5.79 -83.16
C ASN A 69 73.38 7.23 -83.62
N ILE A 70 72.59 8.00 -82.88
CA ILE A 70 72.18 9.36 -83.25
C ILE A 70 72.81 10.37 -82.29
N ILE A 71 73.49 11.38 -82.84
CA ILE A 71 73.99 12.54 -82.08
C ILE A 71 73.02 13.71 -82.26
N GLN A 72 72.34 14.09 -81.19
CA GLN A 72 71.27 15.09 -81.19
C GLN A 72 71.77 16.51 -81.46
N VAL A 73 70.86 17.39 -81.90
CA VAL A 73 71.15 18.82 -82.13
C VAL A 73 71.69 19.45 -80.84
N GLY A 74 72.84 20.12 -80.93
CA GLY A 74 73.50 20.75 -79.77
C GLY A 74 74.15 19.77 -78.78
N GLN A 75 74.07 18.45 -78.98
CA GLN A 75 74.71 17.47 -78.11
C GLN A 75 76.24 17.50 -78.29
N GLY A 76 76.97 17.68 -77.19
CA GLY A 76 78.44 17.62 -77.18
C GLY A 76 78.97 16.19 -77.21
N PHE A 77 80.05 15.97 -77.95
CA PHE A 77 80.83 14.74 -77.95
C PHE A 77 82.30 15.05 -78.20
N ILE A 78 83.19 14.15 -77.81
CA ILE A 78 84.64 14.29 -77.94
C ILE A 78 85.15 13.24 -78.92
N VAL A 79 86.06 13.63 -79.80
CA VAL A 79 86.79 12.74 -80.71
C VAL A 79 88.26 13.13 -80.71
N ARG A 80 89.16 12.14 -80.76
CA ARG A 80 90.60 12.39 -80.87
C ARG A 80 91.01 12.53 -82.33
N GLY A 81 91.55 13.70 -82.69
CA GLY A 81 92.14 13.94 -84.01
C GLY A 81 93.54 13.34 -84.16
N LYS A 82 93.96 13.02 -85.38
CA LYS A 82 95.33 12.54 -85.70
C LYS A 82 96.34 13.65 -85.99
N GLY A 83 95.92 14.92 -86.01
CA GLY A 83 96.82 16.08 -85.92
C GLY A 83 97.29 16.72 -87.23
N THR A 84 96.89 16.21 -88.41
CA THR A 84 97.27 16.80 -89.71
C THR A 84 96.09 17.02 -90.68
N SER A 85 94.85 16.68 -90.30
CA SER A 85 93.65 16.81 -91.15
C SER A 85 92.45 17.33 -90.36
N ASN A 86 91.59 18.12 -91.01
CA ASN A 86 90.37 18.65 -90.40
C ASN A 86 89.37 17.54 -90.11
N VAL A 87 88.67 17.62 -88.97
CA VAL A 87 87.49 16.77 -88.73
C VAL A 87 86.39 17.20 -89.71
N ILE A 88 85.94 16.25 -90.51
CA ILE A 88 85.02 16.47 -91.63
C ILE A 88 83.58 16.32 -91.13
N PHE A 89 82.75 17.30 -91.47
CA PHE A 89 81.31 17.23 -91.31
C PHE A 89 80.67 17.37 -92.71
N THR A 90 79.95 16.35 -93.17
CA THR A 90 79.26 16.37 -94.47
C THR A 90 77.74 16.35 -94.31
N ASN A 91 76.98 16.62 -95.37
CA ASN A 91 75.52 16.55 -95.29
C ASN A 91 75.00 15.11 -95.24
N GLU A 92 75.76 14.14 -95.76
CA GLU A 92 75.36 12.73 -95.85
C GLU A 92 75.19 12.06 -94.49
N MET A 93 75.85 12.56 -93.44
CA MET A 93 75.65 12.05 -92.08
C MET A 93 74.46 12.67 -91.35
N ARG A 94 73.75 13.66 -91.94
CA ARG A 94 72.56 14.26 -91.31
C ARG A 94 71.36 13.36 -91.51
N ILE A 95 70.54 13.20 -90.47
CA ILE A 95 69.34 12.36 -90.51
C ILE A 95 68.08 13.14 -90.12
N ASN A 96 66.92 12.74 -90.66
CA ASN A 96 65.63 13.35 -90.37
C ASN A 96 65.02 12.75 -89.09
N SER A 97 65.50 13.18 -87.92
CA SER A 97 65.00 12.73 -86.61
C SER A 97 64.73 13.93 -85.68
N ASN A 98 63.53 13.94 -85.07
CA ASN A 98 63.07 14.97 -84.12
C ASN A 98 62.81 14.42 -82.69
N ALA A 99 63.24 13.18 -82.41
CA ALA A 99 63.02 12.56 -81.11
C ALA A 99 63.85 13.22 -80.00
N ASN A 100 63.29 13.31 -78.79
CA ASN A 100 63.98 13.77 -77.56
C ASN A 100 64.52 15.22 -77.58
N ARG A 101 63.75 16.16 -78.13
CA ARG A 101 64.04 17.62 -78.04
C ARG A 101 63.87 18.13 -76.60
N PHE A 102 64.79 18.97 -76.13
CA PHE A 102 64.72 19.58 -74.79
C PHE A 102 64.30 21.06 -74.89
N PHE A 103 63.31 21.46 -74.09
CA PHE A 103 62.90 22.86 -73.86
C PHE A 103 62.99 23.19 -72.36
N ARG A 104 63.41 24.40 -71.99
CA ARG A 104 63.56 24.85 -70.60
C ARG A 104 62.23 25.47 -70.11
N THR A 105 61.55 24.87 -69.14
CA THR A 105 60.25 25.35 -68.59
C THR A 105 60.45 26.22 -67.34
N ALA A 106 59.80 27.39 -67.26
CA ALA A 106 59.78 28.25 -66.07
C ALA A 106 58.59 27.92 -65.14
N ASN A 107 58.71 28.19 -63.83
CA ASN A 107 57.66 27.95 -62.82
C ASN A 107 56.33 28.66 -63.19
N PRO A 108 55.20 27.95 -63.33
CA PRO A 108 53.92 28.57 -63.62
C PRO A 108 53.36 29.31 -62.39
N ILE A 109 52.86 30.53 -62.59
CA ILE A 109 52.03 31.27 -61.61
C ILE A 109 50.72 30.47 -61.42
N GLU A 110 50.29 30.26 -60.17
CA GLU A 110 49.05 29.52 -59.88
C GLU A 110 47.82 30.29 -60.37
N ARG A 111 46.95 29.60 -61.12
CA ARG A 111 45.69 30.12 -61.67
C ARG A 111 44.64 29.03 -61.66
N ASN A 112 43.43 29.37 -61.23
CA ASN A 112 42.23 28.53 -61.26
C ASN A 112 41.10 29.36 -61.89
N ARG A 113 40.67 28.99 -63.09
CA ARG A 113 39.86 29.87 -63.95
C ARG A 113 38.54 29.24 -64.37
N ILE A 114 37.52 30.08 -64.48
CA ILE A 114 36.19 29.74 -64.98
C ILE A 114 35.86 30.70 -66.12
N TRP A 115 35.63 30.17 -67.32
CA TRP A 115 35.11 30.94 -68.45
C TRP A 115 33.62 30.68 -68.57
N LEU A 116 32.82 31.73 -68.45
CA LEU A 116 31.37 31.70 -68.53
C LEU A 116 30.90 32.33 -69.83
N ASN A 117 30.04 31.64 -70.58
CA ASN A 117 29.40 32.16 -71.77
C ASN A 117 27.97 32.59 -71.46
N ILE A 118 27.49 33.64 -72.12
CA ILE A 118 26.05 33.89 -72.31
C ILE A 118 25.73 33.81 -73.81
N THR A 119 24.68 33.08 -74.15
CA THR A 119 24.25 32.88 -75.55
C THR A 119 22.74 32.94 -75.70
N ASN A 120 22.26 33.26 -76.90
CA ASN A 120 20.87 33.06 -77.31
C ASN A 120 20.77 32.20 -78.58
N ALA A 121 19.55 31.81 -78.97
CA ALA A 121 19.30 31.03 -80.18
C ALA A 121 19.64 31.77 -81.49
N ALA A 122 19.70 33.11 -81.46
CA ALA A 122 20.07 33.93 -82.62
C ALA A 122 21.59 34.01 -82.85
N GLY A 123 22.40 33.37 -82.00
CA GLY A 123 23.85 33.33 -82.11
C GLY A 123 24.58 34.49 -81.45
N SER A 124 23.88 35.37 -80.72
CA SER A 124 24.53 36.40 -79.89
C SER A 124 25.34 35.74 -78.78
N PHE A 125 26.54 36.26 -78.52
CA PHE A 125 27.51 35.65 -77.62
C PHE A 125 28.32 36.69 -76.85
N SER A 126 28.59 36.42 -75.57
CA SER A 126 29.60 37.12 -74.76
C SER A 126 30.21 36.17 -73.74
N GLN A 127 31.46 36.41 -73.34
CA GLN A 127 32.18 35.57 -72.38
C GLN A 127 32.79 36.43 -71.26
N ALA A 128 32.69 35.94 -70.02
CA ALA A 128 33.37 36.49 -68.85
C ALA A 128 34.34 35.45 -68.25
N LEU A 129 35.41 35.93 -67.62
CA LEU A 129 36.40 35.11 -66.94
C LEU A 129 36.49 35.51 -65.46
N ILE A 130 36.33 34.52 -64.58
CA ILE A 130 36.63 34.63 -63.15
C ILE A 130 37.90 33.80 -62.89
N ALA A 131 38.94 34.42 -62.34
CA ALA A 131 40.25 33.80 -62.16
C ALA A 131 40.74 33.93 -60.70
N TYR A 132 40.80 32.82 -59.96
CA TYR A 132 41.48 32.77 -58.68
C TYR A 132 42.98 32.52 -58.91
N MET A 133 43.82 33.53 -58.65
CA MET A 133 45.24 33.44 -59.00
C MET A 133 46.16 34.17 -58.04
N THR A 134 47.43 33.75 -58.01
CA THR A 134 48.47 34.43 -57.22
C THR A 134 48.62 35.88 -57.71
N GLY A 135 48.55 36.84 -56.79
CA GLY A 135 48.72 38.27 -57.07
C GLY A 135 47.43 39.05 -57.32
N ALA A 136 46.27 38.37 -57.40
CA ALA A 136 44.97 39.04 -57.43
C ALA A 136 44.43 39.32 -56.01
N THR A 137 43.56 40.32 -55.89
CA THR A 137 42.84 40.75 -54.71
C THR A 137 41.32 40.65 -54.95
N GLN A 138 40.49 41.13 -54.03
CA GLN A 138 39.04 41.25 -54.25
C GLN A 138 38.66 42.63 -54.85
N GLY A 139 39.63 43.53 -55.01
CA GLY A 139 39.49 44.86 -55.60
C GLY A 139 39.92 44.89 -57.07
N VAL A 140 40.23 46.08 -57.57
CA VAL A 140 40.76 46.27 -58.94
C VAL A 140 42.28 46.14 -58.95
N ASP A 141 42.78 45.18 -59.71
CA ASP A 141 44.19 44.86 -59.91
C ASP A 141 44.64 45.18 -61.35
N ASN A 142 45.49 46.21 -61.47
CA ASN A 142 46.08 46.58 -62.74
C ASN A 142 46.84 45.40 -63.38
N ALA A 143 46.62 45.18 -64.68
CA ALA A 143 47.19 44.08 -65.48
C ALA A 143 46.62 42.66 -65.19
N ILE A 144 45.65 42.53 -64.28
CA ILE A 144 44.91 41.28 -64.06
C ILE A 144 43.44 41.45 -64.47
N ASP A 145 42.80 42.51 -64.00
CA ASP A 145 41.40 42.80 -64.32
C ASP A 145 41.25 43.50 -65.67
N GLY A 146 40.21 43.11 -66.40
CA GLY A 146 39.81 43.70 -67.67
C GLY A 146 38.40 44.28 -67.57
N GLU A 147 38.30 45.60 -67.47
CA GLU A 147 37.02 46.32 -67.47
C GLU A 147 36.24 46.00 -68.76
N LEU A 148 34.92 45.89 -68.66
CA LEU A 148 34.08 45.54 -69.80
C LEU A 148 34.17 46.60 -70.89
N LEU A 149 34.64 46.18 -72.06
CA LEU A 149 34.54 46.93 -73.32
C LEU A 149 33.77 46.08 -74.32
N SER A 150 32.58 46.51 -74.71
CA SER A 150 31.76 45.79 -75.68
C SER A 150 30.80 46.72 -76.42
N ASP A 151 30.62 46.47 -77.71
CA ASP A 151 29.63 47.07 -78.61
C ASP A 151 28.54 46.06 -79.02
N GLY A 152 28.53 44.86 -78.43
CA GLY A 152 27.64 43.77 -78.79
C GLY A 152 26.21 43.85 -78.21
N ASP A 153 25.33 43.05 -78.80
CA ASP A 153 23.92 42.91 -78.39
C ASP A 153 23.74 42.21 -77.04
N VAL A 154 24.74 41.45 -76.60
CA VAL A 154 24.76 40.74 -75.33
C VAL A 154 26.12 40.97 -74.66
N THR A 155 26.13 41.23 -73.36
CA THR A 155 27.36 41.25 -72.55
C THR A 155 27.19 40.42 -71.28
N LEU A 156 28.26 39.75 -70.86
CA LEU A 156 28.40 39.13 -69.54
C LEU A 156 29.69 39.63 -68.90
N ALA A 157 29.60 39.99 -67.62
CA ALA A 157 30.71 40.47 -66.83
C ALA A 157 30.49 40.11 -65.36
N SER A 158 31.56 40.03 -64.58
CA SER A 158 31.45 40.05 -63.12
C SER A 158 31.59 41.50 -62.62
N LEU A 159 31.17 41.76 -61.38
CA LEU A 159 31.23 43.11 -60.80
C LEU A 159 32.36 43.24 -59.78
N ILE A 160 33.10 44.35 -59.88
CA ILE A 160 33.93 44.88 -58.79
C ILE A 160 33.28 46.18 -58.32
N GLY A 161 32.68 46.16 -57.13
CA GLY A 161 31.79 47.25 -56.70
C GLY A 161 30.57 47.34 -57.62
N THR A 162 30.44 48.45 -58.36
CA THR A 162 29.36 48.69 -59.34
C THR A 162 29.81 48.60 -60.79
N THR A 163 31.10 48.39 -61.03
CA THR A 163 31.70 48.44 -62.37
C THR A 163 31.84 47.02 -62.95
N PRO A 164 31.41 46.78 -64.21
CA PRO A 164 31.51 45.48 -64.85
C PRO A 164 32.90 45.19 -65.43
N TYR A 165 33.41 43.99 -65.18
CA TYR A 165 34.69 43.49 -65.68
C TYR A 165 34.49 42.20 -66.48
N THR A 166 35.00 42.16 -67.71
CA THR A 166 35.03 40.96 -68.55
C THR A 166 35.99 39.91 -67.99
N ILE A 167 37.09 40.35 -67.38
CA ILE A 167 38.04 39.49 -66.66
C ILE A 167 38.16 40.02 -65.24
N GLN A 168 37.90 39.17 -64.26
CA GLN A 168 38.12 39.48 -62.85
C GLN A 168 39.07 38.46 -62.22
N GLY A 169 40.19 38.96 -61.70
CA GLY A 169 41.05 38.27 -60.75
C GLY A 169 40.41 38.24 -59.37
N ARG A 170 40.59 37.14 -58.65
CA ARG A 170 40.20 36.97 -57.25
C ARG A 170 41.33 36.34 -56.47
N SER A 171 41.43 36.70 -55.20
CA SER A 171 42.55 36.31 -54.36
C SER A 171 42.63 34.80 -54.10
N LEU A 172 43.86 34.29 -53.98
CA LEU A 172 44.16 33.01 -53.34
C LEU A 172 44.61 33.24 -51.89
N PRO A 173 44.38 32.30 -50.96
CA PRO A 173 43.76 30.99 -51.16
C PRO A 173 42.25 31.07 -51.44
N PHE A 174 41.73 30.10 -52.20
CA PHE A 174 40.31 30.03 -52.56
C PHE A 174 39.41 29.85 -51.33
N ASP A 175 38.33 30.63 -51.25
CA ASP A 175 37.28 30.51 -50.23
C ASP A 175 35.99 29.97 -50.86
N MET A 176 35.58 28.76 -50.47
CA MET A 176 34.35 28.12 -50.96
C MET A 176 33.05 28.86 -50.55
N THR A 177 33.15 29.88 -49.69
CA THR A 177 32.02 30.73 -49.29
C THR A 177 31.90 32.01 -50.11
N ASP A 178 32.85 32.25 -51.01
CA ASP A 178 32.89 33.43 -51.87
C ASP A 178 31.66 33.51 -52.79
N VAL A 179 31.28 34.76 -53.08
CA VAL A 179 30.13 35.11 -53.92
C VAL A 179 30.63 36.10 -54.95
N VAL A 180 30.44 35.78 -56.24
CA VAL A 180 30.83 36.66 -57.35
C VAL A 180 29.56 37.24 -57.98
N PRO A 181 29.24 38.53 -57.74
CA PRO A 181 28.11 39.17 -58.38
C PRO A 181 28.35 39.32 -59.89
N MET A 182 27.33 38.99 -60.67
CA MET A 182 27.39 39.02 -62.14
C MET A 182 26.48 40.11 -62.70
N SER A 183 26.93 40.68 -63.81
CA SER A 183 26.20 41.64 -64.62
C SER A 183 26.02 41.10 -66.03
N TYR A 184 24.82 41.30 -66.59
CA TYR A 184 24.59 41.07 -68.01
C TYR A 184 23.75 42.18 -68.63
N ARG A 185 23.96 42.47 -69.91
CA ARG A 185 23.14 43.39 -70.71
C ARG A 185 22.68 42.68 -71.97
N VAL A 186 21.42 42.90 -72.35
CA VAL A 186 20.82 42.37 -73.59
C VAL A 186 20.02 43.46 -74.29
N THR A 187 20.15 43.60 -75.62
CA THR A 187 19.43 44.62 -76.40
C THR A 187 18.03 44.16 -76.82
N THR A 188 17.79 42.84 -76.89
CA THR A 188 16.52 42.23 -77.30
C THR A 188 15.98 41.30 -76.22
N ALA A 189 14.68 41.35 -75.96
CA ALA A 189 14.04 40.43 -75.03
C ALA A 189 13.99 39.00 -75.62
N GLY A 190 14.22 37.98 -74.79
CA GLY A 190 14.23 36.58 -75.22
C GLY A 190 14.87 35.65 -74.21
N ASP A 191 15.12 34.41 -74.63
CA ASP A 191 15.77 33.40 -73.82
C ASP A 191 17.29 33.41 -74.02
N TYR A 192 18.00 33.41 -72.89
CA TYR A 192 19.45 33.39 -72.81
C TYR A 192 19.89 32.21 -71.96
N THR A 193 21.07 31.67 -72.26
CA THR A 193 21.66 30.59 -71.47
C THR A 193 23.04 30.99 -71.00
N ILE A 194 23.31 30.86 -69.70
CA ILE A 194 24.65 30.96 -69.14
C ILE A 194 25.24 29.55 -69.00
N THR A 195 26.44 29.34 -69.54
CA THR A 195 27.15 28.06 -69.48
C THR A 195 28.60 28.26 -69.02
N ILE A 196 29.21 27.19 -68.50
CA ILE A 196 30.67 27.12 -68.38
C ILE A 196 31.22 26.65 -69.74
N ASP A 197 32.10 27.46 -70.34
CA ASP A 197 32.83 27.11 -71.56
C ASP A 197 33.91 26.07 -71.26
N ARG A 198 34.76 26.40 -70.28
CA ARG A 198 35.85 25.57 -69.79
C ARG A 198 36.29 26.05 -68.41
N VAL A 199 37.07 25.22 -67.75
CA VAL A 199 37.68 25.46 -66.44
C VAL A 199 39.11 24.95 -66.42
N ASP A 200 39.92 25.49 -65.51
CA ASP A 200 41.20 24.88 -65.13
C ASP A 200 41.43 24.97 -63.60
N GLY A 201 42.49 24.29 -63.14
CA GLY A 201 42.86 24.26 -61.73
C GLY A 201 41.77 23.61 -60.87
N LEU A 202 41.45 24.24 -59.73
CA LEU A 202 40.49 23.81 -58.72
C LEU A 202 39.09 23.45 -59.27
N PHE A 203 38.67 24.09 -60.36
CA PHE A 203 37.34 23.87 -60.95
C PHE A 203 37.31 22.69 -61.94
N SER A 204 38.45 22.07 -62.22
CA SER A 204 38.55 20.92 -63.13
C SER A 204 38.07 19.63 -62.46
N ASN A 205 37.63 18.66 -63.28
CA ASN A 205 37.27 17.31 -62.83
C ASN A 205 36.17 17.25 -61.75
N GLY A 206 35.36 18.31 -61.62
CA GLY A 206 34.31 18.40 -60.60
C GLY A 206 34.83 18.56 -59.16
N ALA A 207 36.10 18.92 -58.96
CA ALA A 207 36.68 19.08 -57.63
C ALA A 207 36.04 20.22 -56.82
N GLN A 208 35.73 21.33 -57.50
CA GLN A 208 34.88 22.39 -56.95
C GLN A 208 33.71 22.66 -57.89
N ILE A 209 32.49 22.45 -57.39
CA ILE A 209 31.26 22.71 -58.14
C ILE A 209 31.00 24.21 -58.18
N VAL A 210 30.57 24.70 -59.35
CA VAL A 210 30.22 26.10 -59.60
C VAL A 210 28.70 26.18 -59.75
N TYR A 211 28.05 26.98 -58.90
CA TYR A 211 26.62 27.21 -58.94
C TYR A 211 26.33 28.64 -59.40
N LEU A 212 25.21 28.82 -60.07
CA LEU A 212 24.60 30.13 -60.33
C LEU A 212 23.35 30.27 -59.45
N ARG A 213 23.30 31.34 -58.68
CA ARG A 213 22.11 31.76 -57.95
C ARG A 213 21.37 32.82 -58.76
N ASP A 214 20.12 32.58 -59.08
CA ASP A 214 19.18 33.55 -59.65
C ASP A 214 18.39 34.20 -58.51
N ASN A 215 18.79 35.41 -58.11
CA ASN A 215 18.15 36.18 -57.04
C ASN A 215 16.73 36.65 -57.39
N THR A 216 16.32 36.60 -58.65
CA THR A 216 14.95 36.94 -59.06
C THR A 216 14.00 35.77 -58.83
N THR A 217 14.43 34.54 -59.09
CA THR A 217 13.59 33.33 -58.95
C THR A 217 13.85 32.55 -57.65
N GLY A 218 14.95 32.83 -56.97
CA GLY A 218 15.44 32.06 -55.81
C GLY A 218 16.09 30.73 -56.19
N VAL A 219 16.27 30.43 -57.49
CA VAL A 219 16.85 29.17 -57.97
C VAL A 219 18.35 29.17 -57.78
N ILE A 220 18.89 28.07 -57.27
CA ILE A 220 20.34 27.76 -57.28
C ILE A 220 20.55 26.61 -58.26
N HIS A 221 21.26 26.88 -59.35
CA HIS A 221 21.52 25.93 -60.43
C HIS A 221 22.99 25.49 -60.44
N ASN A 222 23.24 24.19 -60.64
CA ASN A 222 24.60 23.66 -60.77
C ASN A 222 25.11 23.86 -62.22
N LEU A 223 25.92 24.88 -62.45
CA LEU A 223 26.48 25.17 -63.77
C LEU A 223 27.51 24.12 -64.23
N SER A 224 28.15 23.42 -63.30
CA SER A 224 29.05 22.30 -63.63
C SER A 224 28.31 21.09 -64.21
N ALA A 225 26.98 20.99 -64.02
CA ALA A 225 26.15 19.93 -64.57
C ALA A 225 25.43 20.30 -65.88
N GLY A 226 25.44 21.59 -66.26
CA GLY A 226 24.81 22.07 -67.50
C GLY A 226 24.43 23.55 -67.45
N GLY A 227 24.08 24.10 -68.61
CA GLY A 227 23.68 25.51 -68.74
C GLY A 227 22.42 25.89 -67.97
N TYR A 228 22.35 27.14 -67.51
CA TYR A 228 21.15 27.73 -66.93
C TYR A 228 20.45 28.62 -67.97
N THR A 229 19.29 28.22 -68.44
CA THR A 229 18.46 28.98 -69.39
C THR A 229 17.44 29.83 -68.65
N PHE A 230 17.31 31.09 -69.05
CA PHE A 230 16.39 32.05 -68.45
C PHE A 230 15.85 33.05 -69.49
N THR A 231 14.63 33.52 -69.28
CA THR A 231 14.05 34.62 -70.05
C THR A 231 14.50 35.97 -69.48
N SER A 232 14.82 36.92 -70.35
CA SER A 232 15.18 38.30 -69.99
C SER A 232 14.47 39.32 -70.87
N ALA A 233 14.08 40.45 -70.28
CA ALA A 233 13.74 41.67 -71.03
C ALA A 233 15.02 42.35 -71.54
N SER A 234 14.89 43.30 -72.48
CA SER A 234 16.01 44.17 -72.88
C SER A 234 16.40 45.11 -71.73
N GLY A 235 17.71 45.28 -71.51
CA GLY A 235 18.24 46.08 -70.40
C GLY A 235 19.54 45.55 -69.83
N THR A 236 19.98 46.15 -68.72
CA THR A 236 21.16 45.77 -67.94
C THR A 236 20.72 45.31 -66.55
N PHE A 237 21.23 44.16 -66.09
CA PHE A 237 20.85 43.53 -64.83
C PHE A 237 22.11 43.20 -64.02
N ASN A 238 22.29 43.90 -62.89
CA ASN A 238 23.50 43.82 -62.06
C ASN A 238 23.32 43.04 -60.75
N THR A 239 22.10 42.58 -60.45
CA THR A 239 21.76 41.96 -59.15
C THR A 239 21.11 40.59 -59.28
N ARG A 240 20.79 40.17 -60.51
CA ARG A 240 20.05 38.93 -60.74
C ARG A 240 20.90 37.70 -60.47
N PHE A 241 22.16 37.70 -60.89
CA PHE A 241 22.99 36.51 -60.85
C PHE A 241 24.20 36.66 -59.95
N GLU A 242 24.47 35.60 -59.20
CA GLU A 242 25.70 35.42 -58.43
C GLU A 242 26.28 34.05 -58.75
N ILE A 243 27.61 33.96 -58.88
CA ILE A 243 28.31 32.67 -58.85
C ILE A 243 28.67 32.35 -57.40
N ILE A 244 28.30 31.15 -56.96
CA ILE A 244 28.57 30.64 -55.60
C ILE A 244 29.15 29.22 -55.67
N TYR A 245 29.83 28.79 -54.61
CA TYR A 245 30.58 27.53 -54.60
C TYR A 245 30.04 26.50 -53.58
N ARG A 246 28.87 26.77 -52.99
CA ARG A 246 28.13 25.86 -52.09
C ARG A 246 26.62 26.09 -52.15
N SER A 247 25.82 25.04 -51.98
CA SER A 247 24.39 25.12 -51.69
C SER A 247 24.15 25.00 -50.17
N SER A 248 23.25 25.81 -49.58
CA SER A 248 22.86 25.66 -48.16
C SER A 248 22.02 24.41 -47.93
N LEU A 249 22.28 23.66 -46.85
CA LEU A 249 21.52 22.46 -46.44
C LEU A 249 20.15 22.85 -45.82
N ALA A 250 19.09 22.08 -46.13
CA ALA A 250 17.79 22.20 -45.48
C ALA A 250 17.79 21.53 -44.08
N VAL A 251 17.05 22.11 -43.13
CA VAL A 251 16.82 21.51 -41.79
C VAL A 251 15.79 20.37 -41.88
N SER A 252 16.10 19.23 -41.27
CA SER A 252 15.21 18.05 -41.26
C SER A 252 14.17 18.16 -40.14
N THR A 253 12.95 17.67 -40.32
CA THR A 253 11.94 17.61 -39.24
C THR A 253 11.95 16.23 -38.58
N PRO A 254 12.27 16.10 -37.28
CA PRO A 254 12.32 14.81 -36.60
C PRO A 254 10.91 14.28 -36.28
N VAL A 255 10.76 12.96 -36.19
CA VAL A 255 9.52 12.32 -35.70
C VAL A 255 9.63 12.11 -34.20
N VAL A 256 8.62 12.52 -33.42
CA VAL A 256 8.58 12.38 -31.95
C VAL A 256 7.52 11.36 -31.54
N THR A 257 7.85 10.51 -30.57
CA THR A 257 6.94 9.49 -30.02
C THR A 257 6.97 9.54 -28.49
N SER A 258 5.81 9.67 -27.86
CA SER A 258 5.68 9.63 -26.41
C SER A 258 5.76 8.18 -25.90
N VAL A 259 6.47 7.94 -24.79
CA VAL A 259 6.60 6.61 -24.19
C VAL A 259 5.60 6.47 -23.03
N VAL A 260 4.66 5.54 -23.15
CA VAL A 260 3.57 5.36 -22.17
C VAL A 260 3.90 4.24 -21.18
N GLY A 261 3.75 4.54 -19.88
CA GLY A 261 3.83 3.58 -18.79
C GLY A 261 2.47 3.26 -18.18
N SER A 262 2.46 2.47 -17.09
CA SER A 262 1.27 2.16 -16.29
C SER A 262 1.16 3.09 -15.08
N TYR A 263 -0.01 3.68 -14.86
CA TYR A 263 -0.25 4.64 -13.78
C TYR A 263 -1.43 4.20 -12.92
N THR A 264 -1.31 4.34 -11.60
CA THR A 264 -2.38 4.07 -10.64
C THR A 264 -2.39 5.20 -9.63
N TYR A 265 -3.57 5.68 -9.25
CA TYR A 265 -3.73 6.81 -8.35
C TYR A 265 -2.91 6.62 -7.06
N ASN A 266 -2.04 7.59 -6.76
CA ASN A 266 -1.20 7.59 -5.55
C ASN A 266 -1.17 8.97 -4.86
N GLY A 267 -2.07 9.87 -5.25
CA GLY A 267 -2.15 11.24 -4.73
C GLY A 267 -1.11 12.21 -5.30
N SER A 268 -0.23 11.79 -6.22
CA SER A 268 0.78 12.65 -6.85
C SER A 268 0.56 12.81 -8.37
N PRO A 269 0.98 13.94 -8.97
CA PRO A 269 1.01 14.11 -10.43
C PRO A 269 1.78 12.98 -11.12
N GLN A 270 1.16 12.35 -12.11
CA GLN A 270 1.75 11.23 -12.84
C GLN A 270 1.28 11.20 -14.30
N GLY A 271 2.15 10.70 -15.17
CA GLY A 271 1.90 10.61 -16.59
C GLY A 271 3.20 10.40 -17.36
N PRO A 272 3.12 10.11 -18.67
CA PRO A 272 4.29 9.96 -19.53
C PRO A 272 5.20 11.18 -19.47
N ASN A 273 6.44 10.96 -19.06
CA ASN A 273 7.47 12.01 -18.90
C ASN A 273 8.73 11.72 -19.73
N THR A 274 8.65 10.75 -20.64
CA THR A 274 9.73 10.37 -21.55
C THR A 274 9.20 10.27 -22.97
N ALA A 275 10.06 10.58 -23.94
CA ALA A 275 9.78 10.51 -25.36
C ALA A 275 11.05 10.11 -26.11
N THR A 276 10.87 9.64 -27.34
CA THR A 276 11.97 9.35 -28.28
C THR A 276 11.78 10.19 -29.54
N ASN A 277 12.87 10.53 -30.24
CA ASN A 277 12.79 11.12 -31.57
C ASN A 277 13.88 10.62 -32.52
N THR A 278 13.72 10.88 -33.81
CA THR A 278 14.66 10.51 -34.88
C THR A 278 15.76 11.57 -35.16
N GLY A 279 15.84 12.64 -34.36
CA GLY A 279 16.82 13.73 -34.47
C GLY A 279 17.81 13.77 -33.29
N THR A 280 18.36 14.94 -32.96
CA THR A 280 19.43 15.10 -31.95
C THR A 280 19.02 15.88 -30.68
N GLY A 281 17.71 16.02 -30.40
CA GLY A 281 17.22 16.68 -29.18
C GLY A 281 16.87 15.69 -28.07
N SER A 282 17.35 15.91 -26.84
CA SER A 282 17.06 15.06 -25.68
C SER A 282 16.17 15.73 -24.62
N SER A 283 15.83 17.01 -24.80
CA SER A 283 14.95 17.77 -23.93
C SER A 283 13.56 17.88 -24.55
N TYR A 284 12.53 17.52 -23.79
CA TYR A 284 11.14 17.52 -24.23
C TYR A 284 10.27 18.34 -23.29
N THR A 285 9.27 19.02 -23.84
CA THR A 285 8.14 19.55 -23.08
C THR A 285 6.92 18.64 -23.26
N PHE A 286 6.16 18.43 -22.21
CA PHE A 286 4.96 17.57 -22.22
C PHE A 286 3.73 18.41 -21.91
N ILE A 287 2.67 18.22 -22.69
CA ILE A 287 1.35 18.78 -22.45
C ILE A 287 0.37 17.63 -22.28
N TYR A 288 -0.38 17.65 -21.18
CA TYR A 288 -1.38 16.66 -20.82
C TYR A 288 -2.78 17.24 -20.92
N GLU A 289 -3.73 16.45 -21.41
CA GLU A 289 -5.13 16.85 -21.56
C GLU A 289 -6.06 15.69 -21.21
N GLY A 290 -7.21 15.98 -20.59
CA GLY A 290 -8.22 14.99 -20.23
C GLY A 290 -9.04 14.57 -21.44
N THR A 291 -9.47 13.31 -21.47
CA THR A 291 -10.30 12.75 -22.55
C THR A 291 -11.53 12.02 -22.02
N GLY A 292 -12.52 11.79 -22.88
CA GLY A 292 -13.75 11.10 -22.51
C GLY A 292 -14.54 11.88 -21.45
N SER A 293 -14.83 11.23 -20.32
CA SER A 293 -15.48 11.86 -19.16
C SER A 293 -14.52 12.62 -18.23
N THR A 294 -13.21 12.59 -18.50
CA THR A 294 -12.19 13.21 -17.65
C THR A 294 -12.00 14.67 -18.05
N SER A 295 -12.41 15.60 -17.21
CA SER A 295 -12.18 17.03 -17.42
C SER A 295 -10.80 17.44 -16.91
N TYR A 296 -9.89 17.77 -17.82
CA TYR A 296 -8.56 18.30 -17.51
C TYR A 296 -8.07 19.15 -18.69
N ALA A 297 -7.97 20.46 -18.52
CA ALA A 297 -7.50 21.35 -19.57
C ALA A 297 -6.02 21.11 -19.89
N ALA A 298 -5.62 21.38 -21.14
CA ALA A 298 -4.23 21.24 -21.59
C ALA A 298 -3.26 21.95 -20.64
N SER A 299 -2.33 21.20 -20.05
CA SER A 299 -1.42 21.69 -19.00
C SER A 299 -0.05 21.03 -19.11
N SER A 300 1.00 21.75 -18.70
CA SER A 300 2.35 21.18 -18.55
C SER A 300 2.54 20.39 -17.25
N THR A 301 1.59 20.49 -16.33
CA THR A 301 1.58 19.68 -15.10
C THR A 301 0.92 18.34 -15.40
N ALA A 302 1.50 17.25 -14.91
CA ALA A 302 0.88 15.94 -15.07
C ALA A 302 -0.43 15.82 -14.27
N PRO A 303 -1.45 15.11 -14.76
CA PRO A 303 -2.67 14.89 -14.01
C PRO A 303 -2.42 14.03 -12.76
N THR A 304 -3.23 14.21 -11.72
CA THR A 304 -3.14 13.42 -10.47
C THR A 304 -4.28 12.43 -10.32
N ASN A 305 -5.49 12.80 -10.73
CA ASN A 305 -6.69 11.99 -10.54
C ASN A 305 -6.72 10.78 -11.48
N ALA A 306 -7.46 9.75 -11.09
CA ALA A 306 -7.76 8.64 -11.99
C ALA A 306 -8.62 9.13 -13.16
N GLY A 307 -8.37 8.58 -14.34
CA GLY A 307 -9.03 9.04 -15.56
C GLY A 307 -8.23 8.71 -16.82
N THR A 308 -8.80 9.11 -17.94
CA THR A 308 -8.24 8.93 -19.28
C THR A 308 -7.69 10.25 -19.79
N TYR A 309 -6.45 10.23 -20.28
CA TYR A 309 -5.70 11.42 -20.67
C TYR A 309 -4.97 11.20 -21.99
N THR A 310 -4.56 12.27 -22.64
CA THR A 310 -3.58 12.28 -23.72
C THR A 310 -2.34 13.07 -23.31
N VAL A 311 -1.20 12.73 -23.91
CA VAL A 311 0.05 13.47 -23.77
C VAL A 311 0.59 13.84 -25.16
N THR A 312 1.13 15.04 -25.27
CA THR A 312 1.87 15.51 -26.45
C THR A 312 3.27 15.92 -26.01
N ALA A 313 4.29 15.24 -26.52
CA ALA A 313 5.70 15.57 -26.27
C ALA A 313 6.25 16.43 -27.42
N THR A 314 6.93 17.53 -27.10
CA THR A 314 7.54 18.44 -28.07
C THR A 314 9.04 18.55 -27.85
N VAL A 315 9.83 18.35 -28.91
CA VAL A 315 11.28 18.61 -28.92
C VAL A 315 11.53 19.97 -29.56
N ALA A 316 12.37 20.81 -28.92
CA ALA A 316 12.73 22.12 -29.44
C ALA A 316 13.57 22.00 -30.73
N SER A 317 13.56 23.05 -31.56
CA SER A 317 14.41 23.12 -32.73
C SER A 317 15.90 23.18 -32.33
N THR A 318 16.76 22.72 -33.25
CA THR A 318 18.21 22.83 -33.18
C THR A 318 18.73 23.47 -34.48
N THR A 319 20.04 23.62 -34.61
CA THR A 319 20.67 24.12 -35.85
C THR A 319 20.35 23.26 -37.08
N ASN A 320 20.17 21.94 -36.89
CA ASN A 320 20.01 20.97 -37.98
C ASN A 320 18.59 20.38 -38.08
N TYR A 321 17.75 20.58 -37.05
CA TYR A 321 16.40 20.02 -36.97
C TYR A 321 15.35 21.07 -36.60
N ALA A 322 14.22 21.08 -37.30
CA ALA A 322 13.06 21.86 -36.89
C ALA A 322 12.45 21.32 -35.58
N SER A 323 11.67 22.13 -34.87
CA SER A 323 10.88 21.67 -33.72
C SER A 323 9.82 20.68 -34.20
N ALA A 324 9.52 19.66 -33.40
CA ALA A 324 8.48 18.68 -33.72
C ALA A 324 7.75 18.20 -32.46
N SER A 325 6.51 17.81 -32.64
CA SER A 325 5.65 17.27 -31.57
C SER A 325 5.14 15.89 -31.94
N SER A 326 4.92 15.03 -30.94
CA SER A 326 4.22 13.76 -31.16
C SER A 326 2.74 14.02 -31.47
N SER A 327 2.05 13.03 -32.03
CA SER A 327 0.59 13.00 -31.94
C SER A 327 0.14 12.85 -30.48
N ALA A 328 -1.07 13.30 -30.17
CA ALA A 328 -1.69 13.09 -28.87
C ALA A 328 -1.77 11.57 -28.58
N THR A 329 -1.03 11.12 -27.56
CA THR A 329 -0.91 9.70 -27.22
C THR A 329 -1.73 9.41 -25.97
N ALA A 330 -2.65 8.45 -26.03
CA ALA A 330 -3.53 8.14 -24.91
C ALA A 330 -2.79 7.39 -23.78
N PHE A 331 -3.15 7.71 -22.53
CA PHE A 331 -2.77 6.95 -21.34
C PHE A 331 -3.90 7.01 -20.29
N THR A 332 -3.80 6.20 -19.25
CA THR A 332 -4.82 6.14 -18.20
C THR A 332 -4.16 6.08 -16.84
N ILE A 333 -4.70 6.83 -15.88
CA ILE A 333 -4.43 6.66 -14.46
C ILE A 333 -5.56 5.81 -13.91
N LEU A 334 -5.27 4.58 -13.53
CA LEU A 334 -6.26 3.68 -12.95
C LEU A 334 -6.61 4.13 -11.52
N ALA A 335 -7.86 3.93 -11.12
CA ALA A 335 -8.27 4.14 -9.74
C ALA A 335 -7.54 3.14 -8.81
N ALA A 336 -7.09 3.60 -7.65
CA ALA A 336 -6.45 2.74 -6.65
C ALA A 336 -7.49 1.83 -5.98
N THR A 337 -7.09 0.63 -5.57
CA THR A 337 -7.98 -0.24 -4.78
C THR A 337 -7.73 0.01 -3.29
N PRO A 338 -8.71 0.54 -2.54
CA PRO A 338 -8.53 0.75 -1.11
C PRO A 338 -8.58 -0.58 -0.35
N VAL A 339 -7.94 -0.64 0.82
CA VAL A 339 -8.05 -1.77 1.74
C VAL A 339 -9.14 -1.44 2.74
N VAL A 340 -10.14 -2.31 2.91
CA VAL A 340 -11.27 -2.14 3.85
C VAL A 340 -11.11 -3.08 5.03
N THR A 341 -11.30 -2.56 6.24
CA THR A 341 -11.22 -3.34 7.50
C THR A 341 -12.48 -3.11 8.34
N SER A 342 -13.19 -4.18 8.67
CA SER A 342 -14.37 -4.11 9.57
C SER A 342 -13.93 -3.92 11.02
N THR A 343 -14.63 -3.06 11.76
CA THR A 343 -14.35 -2.83 13.19
C THR A 343 -15.29 -3.68 14.04
N VAL A 344 -14.73 -4.66 14.76
CA VAL A 344 -15.51 -5.61 15.55
C VAL A 344 -15.70 -5.13 16.99
N GLY A 345 -16.96 -5.05 17.43
CA GLY A 345 -17.33 -4.80 18.83
C GLY A 345 -17.60 -6.08 19.62
N SER A 346 -18.07 -5.92 20.85
CA SER A 346 -18.60 -7.01 21.67
C SER A 346 -20.12 -7.02 21.65
N TYR A 347 -20.72 -8.19 21.47
CA TYR A 347 -22.17 -8.36 21.33
C TYR A 347 -22.66 -9.46 22.27
N THR A 348 -23.75 -9.19 22.98
CA THR A 348 -24.47 -10.15 23.82
C THR A 348 -25.93 -10.12 23.43
N TYR A 349 -26.56 -11.29 23.34
CA TYR A 349 -27.96 -11.40 22.97
C TYR A 349 -28.83 -10.44 23.79
N ASN A 350 -29.55 -9.56 23.11
CA ASN A 350 -30.39 -8.53 23.71
C ASN A 350 -31.78 -8.42 23.04
N GLY A 351 -32.09 -9.33 22.12
CA GLY A 351 -33.37 -9.36 21.38
C GLY A 351 -33.44 -8.46 20.14
N SER A 352 -32.40 -7.68 19.84
CA SER A 352 -32.35 -6.77 18.68
C SER A 352 -31.25 -7.16 17.67
N PRO A 353 -31.39 -6.82 16.37
CA PRO A 353 -30.34 -6.97 15.38
C PRO A 353 -29.06 -6.25 15.80
N GLN A 354 -27.93 -6.95 15.80
CA GLN A 354 -26.64 -6.41 16.25
C GLN A 354 -25.47 -7.04 15.49
N GLY A 355 -24.40 -6.27 15.33
CA GLY A 355 -23.19 -6.71 14.66
C GLY A 355 -22.29 -5.52 14.31
N PRO A 356 -21.10 -5.78 13.75
CA PRO A 356 -20.20 -4.73 13.29
C PRO A 356 -20.88 -3.83 12.25
N ASN A 357 -20.96 -2.54 12.55
CA ASN A 357 -21.61 -1.54 11.69
C ASN A 357 -20.68 -0.37 11.33
N THR A 358 -19.38 -0.52 11.59
CA THR A 358 -18.35 0.46 11.25
C THR A 358 -17.17 -0.24 10.58
N ALA A 359 -16.48 0.48 9.72
CA ALA A 359 -15.30 0.02 9.01
C ALA A 359 -14.36 1.21 8.74
N THR A 360 -13.09 0.90 8.46
CA THR A 360 -12.09 1.86 7.99
C THR A 360 -11.60 1.46 6.61
N ASN A 361 -11.07 2.41 5.84
CA ASN A 361 -10.39 2.13 4.59
C ASN A 361 -9.22 3.08 4.33
N THR A 362 -8.32 2.68 3.42
CA THR A 362 -7.18 3.51 3.00
C THR A 362 -7.50 4.52 1.89
N GLY A 363 -8.74 4.52 1.38
CA GLY A 363 -9.25 5.48 0.40
C GLY A 363 -10.04 6.63 1.06
N THR A 364 -11.04 7.14 0.34
CA THR A 364 -11.81 8.33 0.76
C THR A 364 -13.30 8.07 0.99
N GLY A 365 -13.80 6.86 0.73
CA GLY A 365 -15.21 6.53 0.94
C GLY A 365 -15.53 6.45 2.44
N THR A 366 -16.62 7.08 2.88
CA THR A 366 -17.04 7.07 4.30
C THR A 366 -18.35 6.31 4.54
N SER A 367 -19.01 5.89 3.47
CA SER A 367 -20.24 5.08 3.52
C SER A 367 -19.92 3.63 3.17
N TYR A 368 -20.43 2.71 3.97
CA TYR A 368 -20.20 1.27 3.84
C TYR A 368 -21.52 0.53 3.79
N THR A 369 -21.56 -0.52 2.99
CA THR A 369 -22.58 -1.58 3.10
C THR A 369 -22.00 -2.76 3.85
N PHE A 370 -22.82 -3.41 4.69
CA PHE A 370 -22.41 -4.57 5.47
C PHE A 370 -23.26 -5.77 5.07
N ILE A 371 -22.59 -6.91 4.87
CA ILE A 371 -23.24 -8.21 4.66
C ILE A 371 -22.80 -9.13 5.79
N TYR A 372 -23.78 -9.73 6.46
CA TYR A 372 -23.59 -10.66 7.57
C TYR A 372 -23.96 -12.07 7.14
N GLU A 373 -23.20 -13.05 7.59
CA GLU A 373 -23.43 -14.47 7.31
C GLU A 373 -23.11 -15.30 8.55
N GLY A 374 -23.89 -16.36 8.78
CA GLY A 374 -23.69 -17.30 9.88
C GLY A 374 -22.55 -18.27 9.57
N THR A 375 -21.81 -18.66 10.61
CA THR A 375 -20.69 -19.61 10.48
C THR A 375 -20.82 -20.76 11.48
N GLY A 376 -20.11 -21.86 11.23
CA GLY A 376 -20.13 -23.03 12.11
C GLY A 376 -21.52 -23.66 12.18
N SER A 377 -22.08 -23.78 13.38
CA SER A 377 -23.44 -24.30 13.61
C SER A 377 -24.54 -23.25 13.46
N THR A 378 -24.19 -21.98 13.25
CA THR A 378 -25.16 -20.89 13.11
C THR A 378 -25.62 -20.78 11.66
N SER A 379 -26.88 -21.14 11.39
CA SER A 379 -27.51 -20.95 10.09
C SER A 379 -28.05 -19.53 9.94
N TYR A 380 -27.41 -18.72 9.09
CA TYR A 380 -27.87 -17.38 8.73
C TYR A 380 -27.34 -17.04 7.32
N ALA A 381 -28.23 -16.94 6.35
CA ALA A 381 -27.85 -16.63 4.97
C ALA A 381 -27.30 -15.19 4.86
N ALA A 382 -26.41 -14.96 3.90
CA ALA A 382 -25.85 -13.65 3.61
C ALA A 382 -26.95 -12.58 3.49
N SER A 383 -26.89 -11.56 4.35
CA SER A 383 -27.94 -10.55 4.50
C SER A 383 -27.36 -9.19 4.87
N SER A 384 -28.01 -8.11 4.43
CA SER A 384 -27.69 -6.75 4.87
C SER A 384 -28.28 -6.38 6.24
N THR A 385 -29.19 -7.22 6.76
CA THR A 385 -29.72 -7.07 8.11
C THR A 385 -28.77 -7.73 9.09
N ALA A 386 -28.48 -7.07 10.21
CA ALA A 386 -27.64 -7.66 11.25
C ALA A 386 -28.34 -8.87 11.91
N PRO A 387 -27.60 -9.90 12.35
CA PRO A 387 -28.19 -11.03 13.07
C PRO A 387 -28.67 -10.62 14.47
N THR A 388 -29.69 -11.32 14.99
CA THR A 388 -30.23 -11.07 16.34
C THR A 388 -29.83 -12.15 17.35
N ASN A 389 -29.76 -13.40 16.90
CA ASN A 389 -29.56 -14.57 17.76
C ASN A 389 -28.10 -14.72 18.21
N ALA A 390 -27.87 -15.39 19.34
CA ALA A 390 -26.52 -15.77 19.74
C ALA A 390 -25.95 -16.78 18.73
N GLY A 391 -24.65 -16.66 18.47
CA GLY A 391 -23.98 -17.47 17.46
C GLY A 391 -22.71 -16.83 16.93
N THR A 392 -22.08 -17.55 16.00
CA THR A 392 -20.86 -17.13 15.31
C THR A 392 -21.21 -16.64 13.90
N TYR A 393 -20.66 -15.49 13.52
CA TYR A 393 -20.99 -14.81 12.29
C TYR A 393 -19.73 -14.23 11.64
N THR A 394 -19.81 -13.94 10.35
CA THR A 394 -18.86 -13.10 9.63
C THR A 394 -19.55 -11.85 9.11
N VAL A 395 -18.81 -10.76 9.01
CA VAL A 395 -19.22 -9.53 8.35
C VAL A 395 -18.26 -9.20 7.21
N THR A 396 -18.81 -8.73 6.11
CA THR A 396 -18.06 -8.14 4.99
C THR A 396 -18.53 -6.71 4.81
N ALA A 397 -17.62 -5.76 4.96
CA ALA A 397 -17.89 -4.34 4.71
C ALA A 397 -17.41 -3.96 3.30
N THR A 398 -18.26 -3.32 2.51
CA THR A 398 -17.94 -2.84 1.16
C THR A 398 -18.01 -1.32 1.11
N VAL A 399 -16.95 -0.69 0.62
CA VAL A 399 -16.94 0.74 0.29
C VAL A 399 -17.17 0.91 -1.20
N ALA A 400 -18.09 1.79 -1.58
CA ALA A 400 -18.39 2.07 -2.98
C ALA A 400 -17.20 2.75 -3.69
N SER A 401 -17.11 2.59 -5.01
CA SER A 401 -16.12 3.29 -5.83
C SER A 401 -16.31 4.81 -5.75
N SER A 402 -15.20 5.55 -5.78
CA SER A 402 -15.17 7.00 -5.93
C SER A 402 -14.41 7.39 -7.20
N ALA A 403 -14.18 8.68 -7.42
CA ALA A 403 -13.44 9.16 -8.59
C ALA A 403 -12.02 8.57 -8.69
N ASN A 404 -11.33 8.41 -7.56
CA ASN A 404 -9.91 8.01 -7.52
C ASN A 404 -9.67 6.61 -6.94
N TYR A 405 -10.70 5.99 -6.36
CA TYR A 405 -10.62 4.68 -5.74
C TYR A 405 -11.69 3.73 -6.28
N ALA A 406 -11.30 2.51 -6.65
CA ALA A 406 -12.22 1.45 -7.02
C ALA A 406 -13.05 0.99 -5.81
N SER A 407 -14.17 0.31 -6.07
CA SER A 407 -14.94 -0.36 -5.02
C SER A 407 -14.10 -1.48 -4.40
N ALA A 408 -14.17 -1.65 -3.09
CA ALA A 408 -13.45 -2.70 -2.39
C ALA A 408 -14.26 -3.23 -1.19
N SER A 409 -14.00 -4.48 -0.84
CA SER A 409 -14.62 -5.14 0.30
C SER A 409 -13.55 -5.65 1.27
N SER A 410 -13.87 -5.71 2.56
CA SER A 410 -13.05 -6.39 3.54
C SER A 410 -13.03 -7.89 3.28
N SER A 411 -12.07 -8.61 3.86
CA SER A 411 -12.26 -10.05 4.06
C SER A 411 -13.42 -10.29 5.03
N ALA A 412 -14.00 -11.49 4.95
CA ALA A 412 -15.01 -11.94 5.90
C ALA A 412 -14.42 -11.95 7.31
N THR A 413 -14.88 -11.02 8.15
CA THR A 413 -14.34 -10.78 9.49
C THR A 413 -15.24 -11.43 10.52
N ALA A 414 -14.70 -12.34 11.33
CA ALA A 414 -15.47 -13.07 12.32
C ALA A 414 -15.88 -12.19 13.51
N PHE A 415 -17.11 -12.40 14.00
CA PHE A 415 -17.61 -11.86 15.26
C PHE A 415 -18.58 -12.84 15.91
N THR A 416 -18.91 -12.63 17.18
CA THR A 416 -19.80 -13.51 17.94
C THR A 416 -20.83 -12.67 18.69
N ILE A 417 -22.09 -13.11 18.64
CA ILE A 417 -23.12 -12.68 19.59
C ILE A 417 -23.14 -13.71 20.70
N THR A 418 -22.65 -13.32 21.87
CA THR A 418 -22.58 -14.19 23.04
C THR A 418 -23.97 -14.42 23.62
N ALA A 419 -24.23 -15.63 24.12
CA ALA A 419 -25.48 -15.98 24.78
C ALA A 419 -25.65 -15.14 26.06
N LYS A 420 -26.87 -14.67 26.34
CA LYS A 420 -27.15 -13.89 27.56
C LYS A 420 -27.20 -14.83 28.77
N PRO A 421 -26.63 -14.47 29.93
CA PRO A 421 -26.81 -15.24 31.15
C PRO A 421 -28.30 -15.35 31.55
N LEU A 422 -28.71 -16.54 31.96
CA LEU A 422 -30.05 -16.85 32.46
C LEU A 422 -29.91 -17.80 33.65
N THR A 423 -30.55 -17.48 34.76
CA THR A 423 -30.55 -18.33 35.97
C THR A 423 -31.95 -18.88 36.18
N ILE A 424 -32.04 -20.20 36.41
CA ILE A 424 -33.27 -20.89 36.76
C ILE A 424 -33.04 -21.58 38.10
N THR A 425 -33.82 -21.22 39.11
CA THR A 425 -33.69 -21.73 40.47
C THR A 425 -34.92 -22.54 40.83
N ALA A 426 -34.75 -23.82 41.14
CA ALA A 426 -35.85 -24.62 41.70
C ALA A 426 -36.23 -24.12 43.10
N LEU A 427 -37.52 -24.08 43.41
CA LEU A 427 -38.03 -23.67 44.72
C LEU A 427 -37.93 -24.81 45.74
N ASP A 428 -37.81 -24.44 47.01
CA ASP A 428 -37.79 -25.39 48.13
C ASP A 428 -39.21 -25.86 48.47
N TYR A 429 -39.34 -27.13 48.84
CA TYR A 429 -40.60 -27.76 49.24
C TYR A 429 -40.39 -28.75 50.39
N SER A 430 -41.49 -29.13 51.04
CA SER A 430 -41.53 -30.13 52.11
C SER A 430 -42.64 -31.15 51.86
N LYS A 431 -42.50 -32.33 52.47
CA LYS A 431 -43.50 -33.41 52.44
C LYS A 431 -43.37 -34.27 53.69
N CYS A 432 -44.45 -34.95 54.07
CA CYS A 432 -44.40 -35.99 55.08
C CYS A 432 -43.78 -37.29 54.53
N VAL A 433 -43.02 -38.00 55.35
CA VAL A 433 -42.53 -39.36 55.05
C VAL A 433 -43.68 -40.32 54.75
N GLY A 434 -43.50 -41.25 53.80
CA GLY A 434 -44.54 -42.21 53.40
C GLY A 434 -45.52 -41.70 52.33
N VAL A 435 -45.48 -40.42 51.97
CA VAL A 435 -46.37 -39.81 50.96
C VAL A 435 -45.65 -39.65 49.62
N ASN A 436 -46.35 -39.80 48.49
CA ASN A 436 -45.82 -39.39 47.18
C ASN A 436 -46.00 -37.88 47.00
N TYR A 437 -44.95 -37.19 46.53
CA TYR A 437 -45.00 -35.76 46.26
C TYR A 437 -44.78 -35.49 44.77
N VAL A 438 -45.63 -34.65 44.20
CA VAL A 438 -45.53 -34.22 42.80
C VAL A 438 -45.04 -32.78 42.81
N LEU A 439 -43.83 -32.56 42.30
CA LEU A 439 -43.25 -31.22 42.20
C LEU A 439 -44.15 -30.34 41.30
N PRO A 440 -44.49 -29.10 41.73
CA PRO A 440 -45.28 -28.19 40.92
C PRO A 440 -44.60 -27.88 39.58
N SER A 441 -45.38 -27.83 38.49
CA SER A 441 -44.85 -27.51 37.15
C SER A 441 -44.29 -26.09 37.03
N ASN A 442 -44.61 -25.21 37.98
CA ASN A 442 -44.10 -23.85 38.13
C ASN A 442 -43.17 -23.71 39.36
N GLY A 443 -42.61 -24.81 39.86
CA GLY A 443 -41.76 -24.85 41.06
C GLY A 443 -40.36 -24.30 40.86
N TYR A 444 -40.22 -23.21 40.11
CA TYR A 444 -38.94 -22.55 39.83
C TYR A 444 -39.13 -21.04 39.64
N SER A 445 -38.06 -20.28 39.85
CA SER A 445 -37.95 -18.85 39.50
C SER A 445 -36.96 -18.66 38.35
N ILE A 446 -37.11 -17.57 37.61
CA ILE A 446 -36.29 -17.24 36.44
C ILE A 446 -35.76 -15.81 36.58
N GLU A 447 -34.47 -15.63 36.35
CA GLU A 447 -33.82 -14.32 36.29
C GLU A 447 -32.95 -14.22 35.02
N GLY A 448 -33.12 -13.13 34.25
CA GLY A 448 -32.25 -12.83 33.10
C GLY A 448 -32.92 -12.92 31.71
N LEU A 449 -34.19 -13.34 31.61
CA LEU A 449 -34.93 -13.26 30.34
C LEU A 449 -35.04 -11.81 29.83
N ILE A 450 -35.14 -11.65 28.51
CA ILE A 450 -35.30 -10.35 27.87
C ILE A 450 -36.77 -10.07 27.60
N GLY A 451 -37.24 -8.88 27.96
CA GLY A 451 -38.57 -8.39 27.63
C GLY A 451 -39.68 -9.31 28.13
N SER A 452 -40.63 -9.63 27.26
CA SER A 452 -41.77 -10.52 27.53
C SER A 452 -41.52 -11.98 27.13
N GLN A 453 -40.25 -12.40 26.99
CA GLN A 453 -39.95 -13.80 26.71
C GLN A 453 -40.37 -14.70 27.88
N SER A 454 -40.75 -15.94 27.56
CA SER A 454 -41.18 -16.93 28.53
C SER A 454 -40.53 -18.28 28.27
N ILE A 455 -40.34 -19.06 29.35
CA ILE A 455 -39.99 -20.47 29.30
C ILE A 455 -41.28 -21.27 29.50
N GLY A 456 -41.55 -22.22 28.61
CA GLY A 456 -42.76 -23.03 28.68
C GLY A 456 -42.73 -24.07 29.79
N TYR A 457 -41.57 -24.71 29.98
CA TYR A 457 -41.39 -25.77 30.97
C TYR A 457 -39.92 -25.93 31.39
N VAL A 458 -39.71 -26.31 32.65
CA VAL A 458 -38.42 -26.77 33.21
C VAL A 458 -38.67 -28.14 33.85
N THR A 459 -37.78 -29.09 33.57
CA THR A 459 -37.85 -30.41 34.21
C THR A 459 -37.35 -30.28 35.65
N LEU A 460 -38.22 -30.59 36.61
CA LEU A 460 -37.87 -30.67 38.03
C LEU A 460 -37.90 -32.13 38.47
N SER A 461 -36.86 -32.58 39.16
CA SER A 461 -36.78 -33.96 39.67
C SER A 461 -36.13 -34.02 41.04
N SER A 462 -36.61 -34.92 41.90
CA SER A 462 -36.00 -35.21 43.19
C SER A 462 -36.20 -36.68 43.55
N THR A 463 -35.17 -37.32 44.10
CA THR A 463 -35.25 -38.69 44.62
C THR A 463 -36.12 -38.77 45.88
N GLY A 464 -36.32 -37.64 46.59
CA GLY A 464 -37.18 -37.56 47.77
C GLY A 464 -38.68 -37.61 47.47
N ASN A 465 -39.10 -37.50 46.20
CA ASN A 465 -40.53 -37.43 45.83
C ASN A 465 -41.31 -38.72 46.12
N THR A 466 -40.64 -39.87 46.14
CA THR A 466 -41.31 -41.18 46.33
C THR A 466 -41.78 -41.39 47.76
N SER A 467 -42.83 -42.18 47.96
CA SER A 467 -43.31 -42.58 49.29
C SER A 467 -42.29 -43.39 50.11
N SER A 468 -41.34 -44.04 49.44
CA SER A 468 -40.23 -44.79 50.08
C SER A 468 -39.06 -43.91 50.55
N ALA A 469 -39.06 -42.61 50.24
CA ALA A 469 -37.98 -41.72 50.66
C ALA A 469 -37.92 -41.62 52.18
N LEU A 470 -36.72 -41.77 52.74
CA LEU A 470 -36.47 -41.64 54.19
C LEU A 470 -36.45 -40.17 54.61
N VAL A 471 -36.63 -39.92 55.90
CA VAL A 471 -36.49 -38.59 56.50
C VAL A 471 -35.13 -37.99 56.18
N GLY A 472 -35.11 -36.74 55.72
CA GLY A 472 -33.90 -36.05 55.29
C GLY A 472 -34.15 -34.98 54.23
N THR A 473 -33.07 -34.46 53.65
CA THR A 473 -33.11 -33.45 52.57
C THR A 473 -32.64 -34.05 51.26
N TYR A 474 -33.33 -33.69 50.18
CA TYR A 474 -33.05 -34.18 48.83
C TYR A 474 -32.99 -32.99 47.85
N PRO A 475 -32.01 -32.93 46.93
CA PRO A 475 -31.99 -31.87 45.93
C PRO A 475 -33.18 -31.97 44.99
N ILE A 476 -33.73 -30.82 44.61
CA ILE A 476 -34.66 -30.66 43.49
C ILE A 476 -33.85 -30.14 42.32
N VAL A 477 -33.50 -31.04 41.40
CA VAL A 477 -32.68 -30.74 40.23
C VAL A 477 -33.54 -30.11 39.15
N ALA A 478 -33.17 -28.90 38.74
CA ALA A 478 -33.76 -28.20 37.60
C ALA A 478 -32.93 -28.44 36.34
N GLN A 479 -33.58 -28.77 35.22
CA GLN A 479 -32.89 -29.00 33.95
C GLN A 479 -33.83 -28.87 32.75
N ASN A 480 -33.25 -28.90 31.54
CA ASN A 480 -33.98 -29.02 30.28
C ASN A 480 -35.07 -27.95 30.07
N ALA A 481 -34.77 -26.67 30.37
CA ALA A 481 -35.65 -25.56 30.04
C ALA A 481 -35.97 -25.56 28.54
N THR A 482 -37.25 -25.60 28.21
CA THR A 482 -37.74 -25.68 26.82
C THR A 482 -39.14 -25.10 26.68
N GLY A 483 -39.58 -24.90 25.44
CA GLY A 483 -40.88 -24.31 25.10
C GLY A 483 -41.01 -22.83 25.49
N GLY A 484 -42.18 -22.24 25.26
CA GLY A 484 -42.38 -20.80 25.44
C GLY A 484 -41.86 -20.00 24.24
N THR A 485 -41.51 -18.73 24.46
CA THR A 485 -41.05 -17.82 23.38
C THR A 485 -39.54 -17.58 23.39
N PHE A 486 -38.82 -18.05 24.41
CA PHE A 486 -37.36 -18.00 24.42
C PHE A 486 -36.75 -19.05 23.47
N THR A 487 -35.55 -18.79 22.97
CA THR A 487 -34.76 -19.77 22.22
C THR A 487 -33.56 -20.15 23.08
N ASN A 488 -33.44 -21.43 23.44
CA ASN A 488 -32.42 -21.91 24.37
C ASN A 488 -30.99 -21.52 23.96
N SER A 489 -30.64 -21.64 22.68
CA SER A 489 -29.30 -21.27 22.17
C SER A 489 -28.93 -19.80 22.35
N ASN A 490 -29.89 -18.91 22.61
CA ASN A 490 -29.63 -17.49 22.87
C ASN A 490 -29.22 -17.20 24.32
N TYR A 491 -29.29 -18.20 25.20
CA TYR A 491 -29.03 -18.06 26.63
C TYR A 491 -27.99 -19.07 27.13
N SER A 492 -27.13 -18.60 28.03
CA SER A 492 -26.25 -19.46 28.82
C SER A 492 -26.96 -19.77 30.14
N ILE A 493 -27.66 -20.89 30.21
CA ILE A 493 -28.54 -21.23 31.33
C ILE A 493 -27.73 -21.85 32.49
N THR A 494 -27.87 -21.26 33.67
CA THR A 494 -27.39 -21.80 34.94
C THR A 494 -28.59 -22.32 35.73
N TYR A 495 -28.55 -23.59 36.13
CA TYR A 495 -29.56 -24.18 37.00
C TYR A 495 -29.07 -24.18 38.43
N ILE A 496 -29.92 -23.79 39.36
CA ILE A 496 -29.70 -23.85 40.80
C ILE A 496 -30.72 -24.80 41.39
N ASP A 497 -30.23 -25.84 42.07
CA ASP A 497 -31.07 -26.85 42.71
C ASP A 497 -31.78 -26.27 43.94
N GLY A 498 -33.04 -26.67 44.12
CA GLY A 498 -33.81 -26.42 45.34
C GLY A 498 -33.67 -27.59 46.32
N THR A 499 -34.39 -27.54 47.43
CA THR A 499 -34.40 -28.56 48.48
C THR A 499 -35.80 -29.12 48.71
N LEU A 500 -35.93 -30.43 48.66
CA LEU A 500 -37.10 -31.16 49.15
C LEU A 500 -36.79 -31.75 50.53
N THR A 501 -37.51 -31.29 51.55
CA THR A 501 -37.41 -31.82 52.91
C THR A 501 -38.47 -32.90 53.14
N VAL A 502 -38.04 -34.08 53.58
CA VAL A 502 -38.93 -35.16 54.01
C VAL A 502 -39.02 -35.14 55.53
N ASP A 503 -40.17 -34.68 56.04
CA ASP A 503 -40.43 -34.52 57.46
C ASP A 503 -40.71 -35.87 58.15
N PRO A 504 -40.22 -36.10 59.38
CA PRO A 504 -40.58 -37.28 60.16
C PRO A 504 -42.06 -37.22 60.57
N LEU A 505 -42.69 -38.39 60.80
CA LEU A 505 -44.07 -38.46 61.30
C LEU A 505 -44.23 -37.68 62.61
N SER A 506 -45.35 -36.99 62.76
CA SER A 506 -45.73 -36.33 64.01
C SER A 506 -45.89 -37.35 65.13
N VAL A 507 -45.23 -37.12 66.27
CA VAL A 507 -45.41 -37.92 67.49
C VAL A 507 -46.00 -37.03 68.58
N GLY A 508 -47.20 -37.37 69.04
CA GLY A 508 -47.93 -36.56 70.03
C GLY A 508 -47.27 -36.51 71.41
N GLY A 509 -46.58 -37.58 71.81
CA GLY A 509 -45.88 -37.66 73.09
C GLY A 509 -46.81 -37.84 74.31
N THR A 510 -46.23 -37.67 75.50
CA THR A 510 -46.91 -37.87 76.79
C THR A 510 -46.98 -36.56 77.57
N ALA A 511 -48.20 -36.09 77.84
CA ALA A 511 -48.44 -34.94 78.72
C ALA A 511 -48.42 -35.36 80.19
N SER A 512 -47.78 -34.55 81.02
CA SER A 512 -47.71 -34.73 82.47
C SER A 512 -47.83 -33.38 83.19
N ALA A 513 -48.10 -33.39 84.49
CA ALA A 513 -48.23 -32.19 85.30
C ALA A 513 -47.34 -32.30 86.53
N LEU A 514 -46.78 -31.16 86.96
CA LEU A 514 -46.04 -31.08 88.22
C LEU A 514 -46.94 -31.45 89.41
N SER A 515 -48.20 -30.98 89.38
CA SER A 515 -49.27 -31.38 90.29
C SER A 515 -50.55 -31.64 89.50
N THR A 516 -51.14 -32.84 89.63
CA THR A 516 -52.42 -33.22 89.00
C THR A 516 -53.65 -32.84 89.84
N SER A 517 -53.44 -32.32 91.04
CA SER A 517 -54.49 -31.77 91.92
C SER A 517 -54.02 -30.43 92.48
N VAL A 518 -54.85 -29.39 92.35
CA VAL A 518 -54.58 -28.04 92.85
C VAL A 518 -55.79 -27.50 93.60
N LEU A 519 -55.58 -26.61 94.57
CA LEU A 519 -56.67 -25.86 95.18
C LEU A 519 -57.24 -24.84 94.17
N SER A 520 -58.54 -24.56 94.28
CA SER A 520 -59.20 -23.52 93.46
C SER A 520 -58.46 -22.18 93.55
N GLY A 521 -58.13 -21.58 92.41
CA GLY A 521 -57.38 -20.33 92.29
C GLY A 521 -55.87 -20.48 92.09
N ASN A 522 -55.33 -21.71 92.10
CA ASN A 522 -53.91 -21.98 91.81
C ASN A 522 -53.70 -22.47 90.37
N SER A 523 -52.44 -22.42 89.93
CA SER A 523 -51.97 -22.99 88.66
C SER A 523 -51.01 -24.16 88.89
N THR A 524 -50.74 -24.91 87.82
CA THR A 524 -49.73 -25.98 87.79
C THR A 524 -48.96 -25.90 86.47
N THR A 525 -47.74 -26.45 86.41
CA THR A 525 -46.98 -26.55 85.17
C THR A 525 -47.20 -27.93 84.56
N ILE A 526 -47.64 -27.96 83.31
CA ILE A 526 -47.71 -29.16 82.48
C ILE A 526 -46.49 -29.24 81.57
N SER A 527 -46.05 -30.45 81.25
CA SER A 527 -44.91 -30.72 80.39
C SER A 527 -45.21 -31.84 79.40
N LEU A 528 -44.56 -31.78 78.24
CA LEU A 528 -44.67 -32.75 77.16
C LEU A 528 -43.31 -33.40 76.92
N THR A 529 -43.28 -34.73 76.85
CA THR A 529 -42.06 -35.51 76.54
C THR A 529 -42.31 -36.51 75.42
N GLY A 530 -41.25 -36.94 74.73
CA GLY A 530 -41.32 -37.97 73.70
C GLY A 530 -42.11 -37.57 72.44
N TYR A 531 -42.10 -36.29 72.07
CA TYR A 531 -42.82 -35.75 70.92
C TYR A 531 -41.88 -35.50 69.72
N THR A 532 -42.43 -35.36 68.51
CA THR A 532 -41.70 -34.98 67.29
C THR A 532 -42.57 -34.03 66.48
N GLY A 533 -42.13 -32.77 66.37
CA GLY A 533 -42.86 -31.68 65.72
C GLY A 533 -43.04 -30.45 66.63
N ALA A 534 -43.67 -29.42 66.08
CA ALA A 534 -44.06 -28.21 66.80
C ALA A 534 -45.28 -28.48 67.70
N ILE A 535 -45.33 -27.83 68.87
CA ILE A 535 -46.37 -28.03 69.88
C ILE A 535 -47.39 -26.90 69.81
N GLN A 536 -48.67 -27.23 70.04
CA GLN A 536 -49.73 -26.31 70.42
C GLN A 536 -50.53 -26.95 71.57
N TRP A 537 -50.47 -26.38 72.77
CA TRP A 537 -51.29 -26.87 73.89
C TRP A 537 -52.76 -26.54 73.67
N GLN A 538 -53.62 -27.46 74.13
CA GLN A 538 -55.06 -27.35 74.14
C GLN A 538 -55.62 -27.67 75.51
N SER A 539 -56.71 -27.04 75.89
CA SER A 539 -57.52 -27.37 77.06
C SER A 539 -58.92 -27.84 76.69
N SER A 540 -59.53 -28.55 77.62
CA SER A 540 -60.89 -29.07 77.51
C SER A 540 -61.52 -29.22 78.90
N ILE A 541 -62.79 -28.86 79.03
CA ILE A 541 -63.56 -29.01 80.28
C ILE A 541 -64.29 -30.35 80.38
N ASP A 542 -64.52 -31.00 79.23
CA ASP A 542 -65.29 -32.25 79.09
C ASP A 542 -64.39 -33.45 78.70
N GLY A 543 -63.16 -33.19 78.27
CA GLY A 543 -62.23 -34.20 77.75
C GLY A 543 -62.39 -34.48 76.25
N ASP A 544 -63.39 -33.90 75.60
CA ASP A 544 -63.80 -34.21 74.22
C ASP A 544 -63.69 -32.99 73.29
N SER A 545 -64.07 -31.82 73.76
CA SER A 545 -64.03 -30.54 73.02
C SER A 545 -62.79 -29.75 73.42
N TRP A 546 -61.88 -29.52 72.48
CA TRP A 546 -60.55 -28.94 72.76
C TRP A 546 -60.40 -27.54 72.16
N THR A 547 -59.80 -26.63 72.93
CA THR A 547 -59.51 -25.25 72.52
C THR A 547 -58.02 -24.96 72.65
N ASP A 548 -57.43 -24.27 71.67
CA ASP A 548 -56.02 -23.89 71.71
C ASP A 548 -55.72 -22.87 72.82
N GLU A 549 -54.66 -23.14 73.57
CA GLU A 549 -54.07 -22.19 74.51
C GLU A 549 -53.16 -21.22 73.74
N VAL A 550 -53.61 -19.97 73.62
CA VAL A 550 -52.95 -18.96 72.78
C VAL A 550 -51.48 -18.80 73.17
N GLY A 551 -50.57 -19.01 72.21
CA GLY A 551 -49.12 -18.86 72.39
C GLY A 551 -48.44 -19.98 73.18
N ALA A 552 -49.17 -21.03 73.56
CA ALA A 552 -48.64 -22.15 74.32
C ALA A 552 -47.97 -23.19 73.41
N THR A 553 -46.79 -22.86 72.89
CA THR A 553 -46.06 -23.67 71.90
C THR A 553 -44.78 -24.33 72.44
N GLN A 554 -44.51 -24.16 73.73
CA GLN A 554 -43.34 -24.74 74.39
C GLN A 554 -43.66 -26.13 74.95
N ASN A 555 -42.62 -26.93 75.18
CA ASN A 555 -42.74 -28.25 75.81
C ASN A 555 -43.16 -28.20 77.29
N THR A 556 -43.25 -27.01 77.87
CA THR A 556 -43.86 -26.76 79.17
C THR A 556 -44.86 -25.61 79.05
N TYR A 557 -45.97 -25.68 79.77
CA TYR A 557 -46.96 -24.63 79.87
C TYR A 557 -47.42 -24.50 81.32
N THR A 558 -47.47 -23.29 81.85
CA THR A 558 -48.09 -23.06 83.15
C THR A 558 -49.54 -22.71 82.92
N THR A 559 -50.44 -23.50 83.48
CA THR A 559 -51.88 -23.29 83.33
C THR A 559 -52.26 -21.91 83.87
N PRO A 560 -53.36 -21.31 83.38
CA PRO A 560 -54.02 -20.23 84.10
C PRO A 560 -54.45 -20.72 85.50
N VAL A 561 -54.86 -19.77 86.35
CA VAL A 561 -55.50 -20.13 87.61
C VAL A 561 -56.77 -20.95 87.33
N LEU A 562 -56.89 -22.12 87.96
CA LEU A 562 -57.98 -23.06 87.69
C LEU A 562 -59.05 -22.95 88.76
N THR A 563 -60.31 -22.87 88.34
CA THR A 563 -61.50 -22.84 89.22
C THR A 563 -62.38 -24.07 89.07
N GLN A 564 -62.08 -24.93 88.09
CA GLN A 564 -62.75 -26.20 87.80
C GLN A 564 -61.73 -27.18 87.22
N THR A 565 -62.08 -28.48 87.22
CA THR A 565 -61.25 -29.51 86.58
C THR A 565 -61.10 -29.24 85.08
N VAL A 566 -59.87 -29.31 84.57
CA VAL A 566 -59.53 -29.09 83.16
C VAL A 566 -58.60 -30.19 82.66
N HIS A 567 -58.86 -30.68 81.46
CA HIS A 567 -58.00 -31.59 80.72
C HIS A 567 -57.05 -30.79 79.83
N TYR A 568 -55.78 -31.16 79.80
CA TYR A 568 -54.79 -30.58 78.91
C TYR A 568 -54.15 -31.64 78.02
N ARG A 569 -53.93 -31.31 76.75
CA ARG A 569 -53.14 -32.12 75.80
C ARG A 569 -52.37 -31.18 74.86
N ALA A 570 -51.35 -31.68 74.20
CA ALA A 570 -50.72 -31.00 73.08
C ALA A 570 -51.20 -31.59 71.75
N ILE A 571 -51.37 -30.73 70.74
CA ILE A 571 -51.38 -31.13 69.34
C ILE A 571 -49.97 -30.90 68.80
N VAL A 572 -49.37 -31.94 68.24
CA VAL A 572 -48.00 -31.90 67.72
C VAL A 572 -48.00 -32.10 66.20
N THR A 573 -47.32 -31.22 65.47
CA THR A 573 -47.25 -31.26 64.00
C THR A 573 -45.80 -31.19 63.52
N SER A 574 -45.34 -32.19 62.78
CA SER A 574 -44.00 -32.25 62.21
C SER A 574 -44.03 -31.86 60.73
N GLY A 575 -43.64 -30.61 60.43
CA GLY A 575 -43.64 -30.07 59.06
C GLY A 575 -44.98 -30.26 58.34
N GLU A 576 -44.96 -30.89 57.16
CA GLU A 576 -46.16 -31.16 56.35
C GLU A 576 -46.92 -32.45 56.77
N CYS A 577 -46.51 -33.12 57.85
CA CYS A 577 -47.24 -34.27 58.36
C CYS A 577 -48.54 -33.87 59.07
N SER A 578 -49.53 -34.75 59.04
CA SER A 578 -50.75 -34.59 59.83
C SER A 578 -50.41 -34.45 61.32
N SER A 579 -51.16 -33.60 62.03
CA SER A 579 -50.97 -33.42 63.46
C SER A 579 -51.36 -34.67 64.26
N MET A 580 -50.71 -34.86 65.40
CA MET A 580 -50.96 -35.99 66.32
C MET A 580 -51.22 -35.45 67.73
N PRO A 581 -52.35 -35.80 68.37
CA PRO A 581 -52.59 -35.45 69.76
C PRO A 581 -51.65 -36.23 70.70
N SER A 582 -51.20 -35.59 71.77
CA SER A 582 -50.55 -36.25 72.91
C SER A 582 -51.55 -37.05 73.74
N SER A 583 -51.04 -37.82 74.71
CA SER A 583 -51.89 -38.21 75.85
C SER A 583 -52.42 -36.95 76.56
N SER A 584 -53.59 -37.01 77.17
CA SER A 584 -54.09 -35.92 78.00
C SER A 584 -53.68 -36.09 79.46
N VAL A 585 -53.54 -34.97 80.17
CA VAL A 585 -53.38 -34.90 81.63
C VAL A 585 -54.56 -34.14 82.22
N VAL A 586 -55.12 -34.65 83.32
CA VAL A 586 -56.26 -34.02 84.01
C VAL A 586 -55.75 -33.31 85.25
N ILE A 587 -56.09 -32.03 85.38
CA ILE A 587 -55.83 -31.26 86.59
C ILE A 587 -57.14 -31.12 87.35
N THR A 588 -57.26 -31.80 88.49
CA THR A 588 -58.44 -31.71 89.35
C THR A 588 -58.34 -30.49 90.26
N VAL A 589 -59.44 -29.74 90.37
CA VAL A 589 -59.54 -28.63 91.31
C VAL A 589 -60.23 -29.12 92.57
N ASP A 590 -59.50 -29.15 93.69
CA ASP A 590 -60.07 -29.43 94.99
C ASP A 590 -60.72 -28.14 95.54
N SER A 591 -62.02 -28.25 95.81
CA SER A 591 -62.86 -27.17 96.34
C SER A 591 -63.19 -27.37 97.82
N THR A 592 -62.51 -28.28 98.53
CA THR A 592 -62.70 -28.44 99.98
C THR A 592 -62.42 -27.11 100.69
N PRO A 593 -63.44 -26.49 101.34
CA PRO A 593 -63.21 -25.32 102.15
C PRO A 593 -62.29 -25.71 103.30
N LEU A 594 -61.24 -24.91 103.54
CA LEU A 594 -60.36 -25.06 104.69
C LEU A 594 -61.22 -25.05 105.97
N VAL A 595 -61.45 -26.21 106.59
CA VAL A 595 -62.11 -26.28 107.89
C VAL A 595 -61.10 -25.79 108.92
N VAL A 596 -61.26 -24.56 109.39
CA VAL A 596 -60.59 -24.07 110.59
C VAL A 596 -61.26 -24.76 111.80
N PRO A 597 -60.58 -25.62 112.57
CA PRO A 597 -61.20 -26.22 113.75
C PRO A 597 -61.47 -25.14 114.81
N THR A 598 -62.72 -25.03 115.25
CA THR A 598 -63.14 -24.17 116.34
C THR A 598 -62.80 -24.82 117.69
N PHE A 599 -61.95 -24.16 118.49
CA PHE A 599 -61.65 -24.53 119.88
C PHE A 599 -62.89 -24.27 120.75
N ASN A 600 -63.45 -25.29 121.40
CA ASN A 600 -64.51 -25.11 122.39
C ASN A 600 -64.21 -25.83 123.71
N GLU A 601 -64.82 -25.31 124.78
CA GLU A 601 -64.56 -25.67 126.18
C GLU A 601 -64.87 -27.15 126.51
N SER A 602 -65.56 -27.88 125.62
CA SER A 602 -65.89 -29.30 125.81
C SER A 602 -64.78 -30.28 125.36
N GLN A 603 -63.67 -29.78 124.80
CA GLN A 603 -62.62 -30.61 124.19
C GLN A 603 -61.31 -30.65 124.99
N VAL A 604 -61.23 -29.97 126.14
CA VAL A 604 -60.06 -30.00 127.03
C VAL A 604 -60.40 -30.80 128.29
N VAL A 605 -59.70 -31.91 128.50
CA VAL A 605 -59.83 -32.74 129.70
C VAL A 605 -58.72 -32.35 130.67
N ILE A 606 -59.10 -31.87 131.86
CA ILE A 606 -58.18 -31.50 132.93
C ILE A 606 -58.49 -32.37 134.16
N TYR A 607 -57.47 -33.07 134.67
CA TYR A 607 -57.61 -33.86 135.88
C TYR A 607 -56.29 -33.91 136.66
N LYS A 608 -56.40 -34.24 137.94
CA LYS A 608 -55.25 -34.39 138.83
C LYS A 608 -54.73 -35.82 138.80
N THR A 609 -53.43 -36.00 138.63
CA THR A 609 -52.79 -37.33 138.66
C THR A 609 -52.56 -37.81 140.10
N PRO A 610 -52.34 -39.12 140.31
CA PRO A 610 -51.95 -39.66 141.63
C PRO A 610 -50.67 -39.06 142.22
N THR A 611 -49.79 -38.47 141.38
CA THR A 611 -48.55 -37.79 141.75
C THR A 611 -48.73 -36.30 142.08
N ASN A 612 -49.98 -35.82 142.20
CA ASN A 612 -50.37 -34.42 142.46
C ASN A 612 -50.05 -33.41 141.32
N GLU A 613 -49.91 -33.87 140.08
CA GLU A 613 -49.76 -32.98 138.91
C GLU A 613 -51.12 -32.78 138.22
N ILE A 614 -51.27 -31.65 137.53
CA ILE A 614 -52.43 -31.35 136.70
C ILE A 614 -52.12 -31.81 135.28
N SER A 615 -52.87 -32.80 134.79
CA SER A 615 -52.84 -33.24 133.39
C SER A 615 -53.83 -32.39 132.59
N ILE A 616 -53.35 -31.71 131.56
CA ILE A 616 -54.16 -30.98 130.57
C ILE A 616 -54.03 -31.70 129.23
N ASN A 617 -55.15 -32.15 128.67
CA ASN A 617 -55.21 -32.84 127.37
C ASN A 617 -56.25 -32.17 126.47
N THR A 618 -55.83 -31.74 125.28
CA THR A 618 -56.63 -31.02 124.28
C THR A 618 -57.13 -31.92 123.14
N GLY A 619 -56.95 -33.24 123.27
CA GLY A 619 -57.32 -34.25 122.28
C GLY A 619 -56.41 -34.22 121.05
N SER A 620 -56.73 -33.35 120.08
CA SER A 620 -56.06 -33.27 118.77
C SER A 620 -55.36 -31.94 118.50
N VAL A 621 -55.48 -30.94 119.39
CA VAL A 621 -54.88 -29.60 119.19
C VAL A 621 -53.53 -29.51 119.89
N LEU A 622 -52.44 -29.24 119.15
CA LEU A 622 -51.12 -29.02 119.75
C LEU A 622 -51.11 -27.74 120.58
N MET A 623 -50.71 -27.84 121.85
CA MET A 623 -50.55 -26.68 122.73
C MET A 623 -49.18 -26.04 122.52
N SER A 624 -49.13 -24.73 122.34
CA SER A 624 -47.87 -23.96 122.39
C SER A 624 -47.54 -23.49 123.81
N MET A 625 -48.56 -23.27 124.65
CA MET A 625 -48.41 -22.76 126.01
C MET A 625 -49.64 -23.10 126.87
N VAL A 626 -49.42 -23.34 128.17
CA VAL A 626 -50.49 -23.39 129.18
C VAL A 626 -50.13 -22.47 130.36
N LYS A 627 -51.14 -21.77 130.89
CA LYS A 627 -51.07 -20.94 132.10
C LYS A 627 -52.16 -21.36 133.08
N ILE A 628 -51.80 -21.55 134.34
CA ILE A 628 -52.71 -21.91 135.44
C ILE A 628 -52.77 -20.74 136.40
N PHE A 629 -53.97 -20.31 136.77
CA PHE A 629 -54.22 -19.19 137.69
C PHE A 629 -55.00 -19.68 138.92
N ASP A 630 -54.90 -18.96 140.04
CA ASP A 630 -55.83 -19.15 141.16
C ASP A 630 -57.17 -18.43 140.91
N ILE A 631 -58.17 -18.68 141.76
CA ILE A 631 -59.52 -18.08 141.67
C ILE A 631 -59.53 -16.54 141.81
N ARG A 632 -58.40 -15.93 142.17
CA ARG A 632 -58.22 -14.47 142.25
C ARG A 632 -57.52 -13.91 141.01
N GLY A 633 -57.23 -14.75 140.01
CA GLY A 633 -56.60 -14.37 138.75
C GLY A 633 -55.07 -14.23 138.83
N ARG A 634 -54.42 -14.68 139.92
CA ARG A 634 -52.95 -14.67 140.01
C ARG A 634 -52.39 -15.91 139.33
N LEU A 635 -51.40 -15.72 138.46
CA LEU A 635 -50.71 -16.82 137.76
C LEU A 635 -49.95 -17.70 138.76
N LEU A 636 -50.26 -19.00 138.76
CA LEU A 636 -49.61 -20.02 139.58
C LEU A 636 -48.46 -20.70 138.82
N GLN A 637 -48.71 -21.11 137.58
CA GLN A 637 -47.72 -21.82 136.77
C GLN A 637 -47.89 -21.49 135.28
N GLU A 638 -46.78 -21.42 134.56
CA GLU A 638 -46.75 -21.26 133.10
C GLU A 638 -45.78 -22.27 132.50
N GLN A 639 -46.17 -22.89 131.40
CA GLN A 639 -45.30 -23.73 130.59
C GLN A 639 -45.45 -23.35 129.12
N LYS A 640 -44.32 -23.05 128.48
CA LYS A 640 -44.24 -22.67 127.05
C LYS A 640 -43.54 -23.77 126.26
N GLY A 641 -43.77 -23.80 124.95
CA GLY A 641 -43.11 -24.70 124.02
C GLY A 641 -43.56 -26.16 124.12
N ILE A 642 -44.82 -26.41 124.53
CA ILE A 642 -45.33 -27.78 124.81
C ILE A 642 -45.32 -28.66 123.54
N HIS A 643 -45.66 -28.11 122.37
CA HIS A 643 -45.70 -28.80 121.06
C HIS A 643 -46.30 -30.22 121.11
N ALA A 644 -47.25 -30.44 122.00
CA ALA A 644 -47.91 -31.71 122.27
C ALA A 644 -49.39 -31.45 122.61
N THR A 645 -50.22 -32.48 122.47
CA THR A 645 -51.66 -32.43 122.81
C THR A 645 -51.94 -32.75 124.28
N GLN A 646 -50.90 -33.09 125.05
CA GLN A 646 -50.98 -33.32 126.50
C GLN A 646 -49.77 -32.71 127.20
N THR A 647 -49.98 -32.10 128.36
CA THR A 647 -48.90 -31.66 129.26
C THR A 647 -49.27 -31.94 130.72
N LEU A 648 -48.24 -32.09 131.57
CA LEU A 648 -48.36 -32.25 133.01
C LEU A 648 -47.72 -31.04 133.69
N MET A 649 -48.43 -30.44 134.65
CA MET A 649 -47.97 -29.25 135.39
C MET A 649 -48.19 -29.40 136.89
N ASN A 650 -47.18 -29.13 137.70
CA ASN A 650 -47.32 -29.13 139.16
C ASN A 650 -47.69 -27.70 139.64
N ALA A 651 -48.85 -27.55 140.25
CA ALA A 651 -49.34 -26.25 140.76
C ALA A 651 -49.22 -26.11 142.30
N GLY A 652 -48.55 -27.05 142.99
CA GLY A 652 -48.35 -27.02 144.44
C GLY A 652 -49.53 -27.52 145.28
N LEU A 653 -49.27 -27.82 146.55
CA LEU A 653 -50.23 -28.38 147.51
C LEU A 653 -51.11 -27.29 148.12
N THR A 654 -52.28 -27.02 147.56
CA THR A 654 -53.44 -26.56 148.34
C THR A 654 -54.74 -26.91 147.63
N THR A 655 -55.71 -27.33 148.44
CA THR A 655 -57.04 -27.90 148.15
C THR A 655 -57.88 -27.12 147.12
N GLU A 656 -58.46 -27.88 146.20
CA GLU A 656 -59.60 -27.60 145.32
C GLU A 656 -59.51 -26.38 144.37
N ILE A 657 -59.41 -26.65 143.06
CA ILE A 657 -59.70 -25.70 141.99
C ILE A 657 -61.14 -25.97 141.55
N LEU A 658 -62.04 -25.02 141.81
CA LEU A 658 -63.31 -24.92 141.08
C LEU A 658 -62.99 -24.13 139.80
N LEU A 659 -63.15 -24.79 138.65
CA LEU A 659 -62.89 -24.22 137.32
C LEU A 659 -63.91 -23.15 136.94
#